data_AF-A0A6F9CQ99-F1
#
_entry.id   AF-A0A6F9CQ99-F1
#
_cell.length_a   1.000
_cell.length_b   1.000
_cell.length_c   1.000
_cell.angle_alpha   90.00
_cell.angle_beta   90.00
_cell.angle_gamma   90.00
#
_symmetry.space_group_name_H-M   'P 1'
#
loop_
_entity.id
_entity.type
_entity.pdbx_description
1 polymer ?
#
loop_
_entity_poly.entity_id
_entity_poly.type
_entity_poly.pdbx_seq_one_letter_code
_entity_poly.pdbx_strand_id
1 'polypeptide(L)'
;MPLSQGSTASHNLGSFLLLITLSSNATYTVPADQKPCALLGVSCAVIGPSVLLLIKSLWKILFKDSEKPSKKTVVWVLCVEFLVAMGTADLTIIAMPFFGIMTNVMMLNSVSILSSVFQVGAQCVARERKRFIVPPIISIVLILSGYVLFILSYLLLKEDRGMNVWIGLAIVGTIFVSLNWWENYCTLFKISFLNSISEDIARSRNVVNILSSLVRILVTAAVVGAYVPLSDRVWSSVTSVPENVGLVILILVAIQIVSSALCHWFVVVACKMHAMRRSFLLPMYLASLGVLATFVAPVIIFFQNSSDPRGANYTITEYCDDITYGRGLRGDTVWFERLVRDITHTLCPQDMTNLTEMVLLGGSALCWWLGWMLCTMYIWTLRLQRIERTQDLFVRRIYEGAFLEQSILLNTRFEIQRKKKLQTDPVTVYLCATMWHENYDEMTKMIISMFRLDKYRPRNNPTNDVSFESHIYFDDAFKDVKGSKERHVNEYAEDLVEVIREVYNSFNKEDSCIFRENPPLPCQRILHTPYGGRLEYTLPYGNLLMVHFKDKLLIRHKKRWSQIMYLYYILGWRLTRKYFKKFELGEDESKLRETMMKEKDNTYLLALDGDTDFQPSAVMLLIDRLKRYPHVGAACGRIHPTGTGPMVWYQKFEYAVGHWLQKTAEHVFGCVLCSPGCFSLFRGAALMDDNVMKRYTTKSTEASHYIQYDQGEDRWLCTLLLQQGWRVEYNAASDAYTNAPQDFKEFYNQRRRWGPSTMANTIDLLGSGSLTSQRNSSISKPFILYQILSMVASILGPAAICLMISGSLSFILHINPKYALLLATAPPVVYLLLCFKLKSDTQIAIAAVMSVLYAFLMIGTALSIIGSMVDQQTIWIPSGLFIIGLVLINIITAALHPKEFHLVIYGILYFISIPSGYLLLTIYSMVNLNNVSWGTRETGGQIAATSPAKAITQRILQAKCCKFLCWDSGKVADQNDQVPKTVVMADKPKEEEDFWRELQKVYLEPLAEDKEKQKKITNDLKELRNKVTFVFFICNAMWLVATFTLQAIGTSVTIRIPKHNLNLTQTREYLFIDPVGLMFLLGFASLLLIQFFAMFYHRIYTLIHFVAFVNTESKTGRRLSDDDMQ
;
A
#
# COMPACT_ATOMS: atom_id res chain seq x y z
N MET A 1 17.75 -13.46 -3.90
CA MET A 1 16.37 -13.94 -4.15
C MET A 1 16.31 -15.39 -4.65
N PRO A 2 16.91 -15.78 -5.80
CA PRO A 2 16.81 -17.17 -6.30
C PRO A 2 17.40 -18.22 -5.34
N LEU A 3 18.54 -17.92 -4.69
CA LEU A 3 19.15 -18.80 -3.67
C LEU A 3 18.26 -19.01 -2.44
N SER A 4 17.62 -17.94 -1.95
CA SER A 4 16.70 -18.01 -0.81
C SER A 4 15.42 -18.78 -1.15
N GLN A 5 14.95 -18.68 -2.40
CA GLN A 5 13.76 -19.39 -2.87
C GLN A 5 14.02 -20.90 -3.06
N GLY A 6 15.17 -21.28 -3.60
CA GLY A 6 15.59 -22.68 -3.67
C GLY A 6 15.75 -23.31 -2.28
N SER A 7 16.46 -22.62 -1.38
CA SER A 7 16.64 -23.08 0.00
C SER A 7 15.31 -23.24 0.76
N THR A 8 14.37 -22.29 0.63
CA THR A 8 13.06 -22.40 1.30
C THR A 8 12.19 -23.54 0.75
N ALA A 9 12.21 -23.78 -0.56
CA ALA A 9 11.52 -24.92 -1.16
C ALA A 9 12.10 -26.26 -0.70
N SER A 10 13.44 -26.36 -0.66
CA SER A 10 14.12 -27.55 -0.16
C SER A 10 13.89 -27.77 1.34
N HIS A 11 13.84 -26.71 2.17
CA HIS A 11 13.51 -26.84 3.59
C HIS A 11 12.06 -27.34 3.79
N ASN A 12 11.11 -26.86 3.00
CA ASN A 12 9.72 -27.36 3.05
C ASN A 12 9.70 -28.87 2.73
N LEU A 13 10.11 -29.25 1.53
CA LEU A 13 10.05 -30.65 1.11
C LEU A 13 10.88 -31.58 2.03
N GLY A 14 12.07 -31.14 2.47
CA GLY A 14 12.88 -31.89 3.43
C GLY A 14 12.21 -32.08 4.80
N SER A 15 11.64 -31.02 5.39
CA SER A 15 10.98 -31.12 6.69
C SER A 15 9.71 -31.99 6.65
N PHE A 16 8.96 -31.95 5.54
CA PHE A 16 7.81 -32.82 5.32
C PHE A 16 8.19 -34.30 5.20
N LEU A 17 9.22 -34.60 4.42
CA LEU A 17 9.70 -35.97 4.25
C LEU A 17 10.29 -36.54 5.54
N LEU A 18 10.98 -35.71 6.34
CA LEU A 18 11.43 -36.10 7.67
C LEU A 18 10.26 -36.48 8.58
N LEU A 19 9.17 -35.71 8.59
CA LEU A 19 7.96 -36.05 9.36
C LEU A 19 7.36 -37.39 8.92
N ILE A 20 7.33 -37.66 7.62
CA ILE A 20 6.89 -38.96 7.07
C ILE A 20 7.82 -40.08 7.52
N THR A 21 9.14 -39.90 7.39
CA THR A 21 10.12 -40.90 7.82
C THR A 21 9.96 -41.25 9.30
N LEU A 22 9.82 -40.25 10.17
CA LEU A 22 9.61 -40.46 11.62
C LEU A 22 8.30 -41.18 11.96
N SER A 23 7.33 -41.23 11.03
CA SER A 23 6.09 -41.97 11.20
C SER A 23 6.19 -43.44 10.78
N SER A 24 7.24 -43.82 10.05
CA SER A 24 7.48 -45.17 9.54
C SER A 24 7.74 -46.18 10.66
N ASN A 25 7.39 -47.45 10.41
CA ASN A 25 7.72 -48.53 11.33
C ASN A 25 9.24 -48.82 11.40
N ALA A 26 10.00 -48.44 10.37
CA ALA A 26 11.41 -48.73 10.23
C ALA A 26 12.35 -47.81 11.04
N THR A 27 11.85 -46.72 11.64
CA THR A 27 12.68 -45.73 12.33
C THR A 27 12.80 -45.97 13.84
N TYR A 28 13.99 -45.65 14.37
CA TYR A 28 14.37 -45.81 15.77
C TYR A 28 14.29 -44.50 16.58
N THR A 29 14.22 -43.33 15.93
CA THR A 29 14.20 -42.03 16.64
C THR A 29 12.90 -41.80 17.41
N VAL A 30 11.77 -42.25 16.86
CA VAL A 30 10.46 -42.19 17.53
C VAL A 30 10.06 -43.61 17.96
N PRO A 31 9.91 -43.86 19.27
CA PRO A 31 9.43 -45.13 19.80
C PRO A 31 8.09 -45.56 19.18
N ALA A 32 7.88 -46.87 19.01
CA ALA A 32 6.71 -47.42 18.31
C ALA A 32 5.37 -46.96 18.90
N ASP A 33 5.31 -46.81 20.23
CA ASP A 33 4.17 -46.29 20.98
C ASP A 33 3.86 -44.82 20.63
N GLN A 34 4.86 -44.00 20.29
CA GLN A 34 4.71 -42.55 20.08
C GLN A 34 4.61 -42.13 18.60
N LYS A 35 4.64 -43.08 17.67
CA LYS A 35 4.47 -42.82 16.23
C LYS A 35 3.14 -42.16 15.83
N PRO A 36 2.01 -42.30 16.58
CA PRO A 36 0.81 -41.50 16.33
C PRO A 36 1.05 -39.98 16.37
N CYS A 37 2.03 -39.51 17.15
CA CYS A 37 2.36 -38.08 17.24
C CYS A 37 3.03 -37.56 15.96
N ALA A 38 3.89 -38.36 15.35
CA ALA A 38 4.49 -38.04 14.06
C ALA A 38 3.43 -38.01 12.95
N LEU A 39 2.48 -38.96 12.96
CA LEU A 39 1.33 -38.97 12.04
C LEU A 39 0.44 -37.73 12.20
N LEU A 40 0.19 -37.30 13.44
CA LEU A 40 -0.50 -36.02 13.71
C LEU A 40 0.31 -34.83 13.18
N GLY A 41 1.64 -34.84 13.31
CA GLY A 41 2.53 -33.83 12.74
C GLY A 41 2.40 -33.74 11.21
N VAL A 42 2.43 -34.88 10.51
CA VAL A 42 2.18 -34.95 9.05
C VAL A 42 0.80 -34.40 8.70
N SER A 43 -0.22 -34.76 9.48
CA SER A 43 -1.59 -34.29 9.29
C SER A 43 -1.71 -32.77 9.44
N CYS A 44 -1.11 -32.20 10.49
CA CYS A 44 -1.02 -30.76 10.72
C CYS A 44 -0.31 -30.03 9.57
N ALA A 45 0.77 -30.62 9.04
CA ALA A 45 1.49 -30.07 7.88
C ALA A 45 0.63 -30.08 6.60
N VAL A 46 -0.17 -31.12 6.38
CA VAL A 46 -1.08 -31.23 5.22
C VAL A 46 -2.24 -30.23 5.32
N ILE A 47 -2.90 -30.12 6.49
CA ILE A 47 -4.07 -29.24 6.66
C ILE A 47 -3.71 -27.77 6.90
N GLY A 48 -2.46 -27.45 7.27
CA GLY A 48 -2.01 -26.10 7.61
C GLY A 48 -2.45 -25.01 6.63
N PRO A 49 -2.22 -25.16 5.31
CA PRO A 49 -2.69 -24.20 4.31
C PRO A 49 -4.21 -24.06 4.25
N SER A 50 -4.96 -25.14 4.48
CA SER A 50 -6.43 -25.14 4.54
C SER A 50 -6.93 -24.37 5.78
N VAL A 51 -6.26 -24.50 6.92
CA VAL A 51 -6.55 -23.70 8.12
C VAL A 51 -6.30 -22.21 7.86
N LEU A 52 -5.16 -21.87 7.24
CA LEU A 52 -4.86 -20.49 6.85
C LEU A 52 -5.89 -19.94 5.84
N LEU A 53 -6.35 -20.77 4.90
CA LEU A 53 -7.39 -20.40 3.93
C LEU A 53 -8.73 -20.15 4.62
N LEU A 54 -9.10 -20.99 5.57
CA LEU A 54 -10.31 -20.89 6.37
C LEU A 54 -10.31 -19.58 7.18
N ILE A 55 -9.24 -19.32 7.94
CA ILE A 55 -9.09 -18.08 8.72
C ILE A 55 -9.19 -16.85 7.81
N LYS A 56 -8.48 -16.84 6.68
CA LYS A 56 -8.50 -15.73 5.72
C LYS A 56 -9.89 -15.53 5.10
N SER A 57 -10.62 -16.60 4.83
CA SER A 57 -11.93 -16.53 4.18
C SER A 57 -13.02 -16.15 5.17
N LEU A 58 -12.96 -16.65 6.41
CA LEU A 58 -13.80 -16.21 7.53
C LEU A 58 -13.58 -14.73 7.83
N TRP A 59 -12.32 -14.29 7.92
CA TRP A 59 -11.96 -12.88 8.04
C TRP A 59 -12.62 -12.06 6.94
N LYS A 60 -12.49 -12.46 5.67
CA LYS A 60 -13.13 -11.73 4.56
C LYS A 60 -14.65 -11.67 4.64
N ILE A 61 -15.32 -12.74 5.08
CA ILE A 61 -16.79 -12.76 5.21
C ILE A 61 -17.27 -11.90 6.38
N LEU A 62 -16.51 -11.84 7.47
CA LEU A 62 -16.80 -10.92 8.58
C LEU A 62 -16.76 -9.45 8.13
N PHE A 63 -15.96 -9.12 7.11
CA PHE A 63 -15.72 -7.73 6.70
C PHE A 63 -16.29 -7.33 5.33
N LYS A 64 -16.73 -8.29 4.51
CA LYS A 64 -17.26 -8.03 3.17
C LYS A 64 -18.43 -8.95 2.86
N ASP A 65 -19.49 -8.39 2.30
CA ASP A 65 -20.62 -9.14 1.78
C ASP A 65 -20.12 -10.17 0.75
N SER A 66 -20.50 -11.44 0.96
CA SER A 66 -20.10 -12.56 0.13
C SER A 66 -21.33 -13.27 -0.40
N GLU A 67 -21.35 -13.50 -1.71
CA GLU A 67 -22.48 -14.16 -2.37
C GLU A 67 -22.43 -15.67 -2.16
N LYS A 68 -23.61 -16.30 -2.09
CA LYS A 68 -23.74 -17.73 -1.85
C LYS A 68 -23.61 -18.51 -3.18
N PRO A 69 -22.85 -19.61 -3.21
CA PRO A 69 -22.74 -20.47 -4.40
C PRO A 69 -24.06 -21.20 -4.68
N SER A 70 -24.28 -21.60 -5.93
CA SER A 70 -25.38 -22.48 -6.31
C SER A 70 -25.21 -23.90 -5.73
N LYS A 71 -26.32 -24.62 -5.54
CA LYS A 71 -26.30 -26.01 -5.02
C LYS A 71 -25.45 -26.95 -5.89
N LYS A 72 -25.47 -26.77 -7.22
CA LYS A 72 -24.69 -27.57 -8.18
C LYS A 72 -23.18 -27.37 -7.98
N THR A 73 -22.76 -26.12 -7.83
CA THR A 73 -21.35 -25.76 -7.55
C THR A 73 -20.89 -26.33 -6.22
N VAL A 74 -21.72 -26.24 -5.17
CA VAL A 74 -21.39 -26.81 -3.85
C VAL A 74 -21.17 -28.32 -3.94
N VAL A 75 -22.10 -29.07 -4.54
CA VAL A 75 -21.97 -30.53 -4.67
C VAL A 75 -20.70 -30.91 -5.43
N TRP A 76 -20.46 -30.28 -6.59
CA TRP A 76 -19.28 -30.58 -7.41
C TRP A 76 -17.97 -30.30 -6.68
N VAL A 77 -17.84 -29.12 -6.06
CA VAL A 77 -16.62 -28.75 -5.33
C VAL A 77 -16.40 -29.67 -4.14
N LEU A 78 -17.44 -29.96 -3.34
CA LEU A 78 -17.32 -30.87 -2.20
C LEU A 78 -16.89 -32.28 -2.63
N CYS A 79 -17.43 -32.80 -3.73
CA CYS A 79 -17.04 -34.11 -4.27
C CYS A 79 -15.57 -34.14 -4.70
N VAL A 80 -15.10 -33.13 -5.45
CA VAL A 80 -13.71 -33.09 -5.91
C VAL A 80 -12.75 -32.90 -4.73
N GLU A 81 -13.07 -32.01 -3.78
CA GLU A 81 -12.22 -31.78 -2.61
C GLU A 81 -12.19 -32.99 -1.68
N PHE A 82 -13.28 -33.76 -1.59
CA PHE A 82 -13.29 -35.01 -0.86
C PHE A 82 -12.33 -36.03 -1.48
N LEU A 83 -12.37 -36.22 -2.80
CA LEU A 83 -11.45 -37.13 -3.51
C LEU A 83 -9.99 -36.68 -3.36
N VAL A 84 -9.73 -35.38 -3.51
CA VAL A 84 -8.38 -34.82 -3.34
C VAL A 84 -7.90 -35.01 -1.90
N ALA A 85 -8.73 -34.71 -0.89
CA ALA A 85 -8.36 -34.85 0.53
C ALA A 85 -8.15 -36.32 0.95
N MET A 86 -8.95 -37.24 0.39
CA MET A 86 -8.76 -38.68 0.57
C MET A 86 -7.45 -39.12 -0.07
N GLY A 87 -7.20 -38.76 -1.33
CA GLY A 87 -5.96 -39.08 -2.03
C GLY A 87 -4.71 -38.51 -1.36
N THR A 88 -4.76 -37.28 -0.83
CA THR A 88 -3.62 -36.71 -0.10
C THR A 88 -3.36 -37.44 1.21
N ALA A 89 -4.42 -37.79 1.95
CA ALA A 89 -4.30 -38.54 3.20
C ALA A 89 -3.79 -39.97 2.94
N ASP A 90 -4.38 -40.70 1.99
CA ASP A 90 -3.98 -42.05 1.61
C ASP A 90 -2.52 -42.09 1.15
N LEU A 91 -2.11 -41.12 0.34
CA LEU A 91 -0.72 -41.04 -0.12
C LEU A 91 0.25 -40.73 1.03
N THR A 92 0.00 -39.69 1.82
CA THR A 92 0.99 -39.15 2.76
C THR A 92 1.00 -39.82 4.13
N ILE A 93 -0.15 -40.26 4.62
CA ILE A 93 -0.32 -40.80 5.98
C ILE A 93 -0.30 -42.33 5.96
N ILE A 94 -0.83 -42.94 4.90
CA ILE A 94 -0.97 -44.39 4.79
C ILE A 94 0.17 -44.98 3.94
N ALA A 95 0.38 -44.55 2.69
CA ALA A 95 1.29 -45.22 1.77
C ALA A 95 2.77 -44.81 1.94
N MET A 96 3.06 -43.51 1.97
CA MET A 96 4.43 -42.98 2.02
C MET A 96 5.31 -43.47 3.19
N PRO A 97 4.80 -43.71 4.42
CA PRO A 97 5.62 -44.24 5.52
C PRO A 97 6.25 -45.62 5.25
N PHE A 98 5.76 -46.36 4.24
CA PHE A 98 6.30 -47.68 3.87
C PHE A 98 7.38 -47.63 2.80
N PHE A 99 7.60 -46.48 2.15
CA PHE A 99 8.61 -46.31 1.11
C PHE A 99 9.82 -45.51 1.62
N GLY A 100 10.98 -45.72 0.99
CA GLY A 100 12.20 -44.96 1.28
C GLY A 100 12.09 -43.48 0.88
N ILE A 101 12.93 -42.63 1.47
CA ILE A 101 12.93 -41.18 1.22
C ILE A 101 13.08 -40.86 -0.26
N MET A 102 13.98 -41.56 -0.97
CA MET A 102 14.22 -41.36 -2.40
C MET A 102 12.97 -41.64 -3.24
N THR A 103 12.28 -42.75 -2.98
CA THR A 103 11.02 -43.09 -3.64
C THR A 103 9.94 -42.05 -3.34
N ASN A 104 9.82 -41.62 -2.08
CA ASN A 104 8.83 -40.62 -1.66
C ASN A 104 9.05 -39.24 -2.32
N VAL A 105 10.30 -38.75 -2.37
CA VAL A 105 10.65 -37.49 -3.07
C VAL A 105 10.20 -37.54 -4.51
N MET A 106 10.49 -38.63 -5.21
CA MET A 106 10.30 -38.74 -6.65
C MET A 106 8.83 -39.05 -7.01
N MET A 107 8.13 -39.81 -6.17
CA MET A 107 6.72 -40.11 -6.34
C MET A 107 5.84 -38.85 -6.32
N LEU A 108 6.23 -37.80 -5.58
CA LEU A 108 5.52 -36.50 -5.59
C LEU A 108 5.46 -35.86 -6.98
N ASN A 109 6.44 -36.11 -7.86
CA ASN A 109 6.46 -35.58 -9.22
C ASN A 109 5.43 -36.26 -10.16
N SER A 110 4.99 -37.48 -9.83
CA SER A 110 4.01 -38.24 -10.62
C SER A 110 2.60 -37.65 -10.61
N VAL A 111 2.28 -36.79 -9.62
CA VAL A 111 0.97 -36.16 -9.38
C VAL A 111 0.53 -35.23 -10.52
N SER A 112 1.37 -34.98 -11.52
CA SER A 112 1.05 -34.16 -12.70
C SER A 112 0.24 -34.86 -13.80
N ILE A 113 -0.02 -36.17 -13.69
CA ILE A 113 -0.64 -36.98 -14.77
C ILE A 113 -1.95 -36.41 -15.32
N LEU A 114 -2.93 -36.10 -14.48
CA LEU A 114 -4.24 -35.64 -14.94
C LEU A 114 -4.18 -34.21 -15.48
N SER A 115 -3.27 -33.38 -14.96
CA SER A 115 -2.99 -32.06 -15.53
C SER A 115 -2.46 -32.18 -16.96
N SER A 116 -1.55 -33.12 -17.23
CA SER A 116 -1.08 -33.38 -18.61
C SER A 116 -2.21 -33.87 -19.52
N VAL A 117 -3.08 -34.76 -19.04
CA VAL A 117 -4.25 -35.24 -19.80
C VAL A 117 -5.22 -34.09 -20.12
N PHE A 118 -5.54 -33.25 -19.14
CA PHE A 118 -6.40 -32.09 -19.36
C PHE A 118 -5.79 -31.05 -20.30
N GLN A 119 -4.47 -30.85 -20.27
CA GLN A 119 -3.78 -29.98 -21.24
C GLN A 119 -3.92 -30.50 -22.67
N VAL A 120 -3.75 -31.80 -22.90
CA VAL A 120 -3.95 -32.41 -24.24
C VAL A 120 -5.40 -32.24 -24.68
N GLY A 121 -6.37 -32.59 -23.81
CA GLY A 121 -7.79 -32.46 -24.11
C GLY A 121 -8.21 -31.02 -24.44
N ALA A 122 -7.77 -30.05 -23.63
CA ALA A 122 -8.04 -28.63 -23.84
C ALA A 122 -7.47 -28.12 -25.17
N GLN A 123 -6.24 -28.52 -25.53
CA GLN A 123 -5.62 -28.10 -26.78
C GLN A 123 -6.26 -28.73 -28.03
N CYS A 124 -6.72 -29.97 -27.93
CA CYS A 124 -7.50 -30.63 -29.00
C CYS A 124 -8.80 -29.88 -29.29
N VAL A 125 -9.48 -29.38 -28.25
CA VAL A 125 -10.75 -28.63 -28.38
C VAL A 125 -10.51 -27.20 -28.90
N ALA A 126 -9.39 -26.57 -28.54
CA ALA A 126 -9.14 -25.15 -28.81
C ALA A 126 -8.86 -24.80 -30.29
N ARG A 127 -8.59 -25.76 -31.19
CA ARG A 127 -8.26 -25.63 -32.65
C ARG A 127 -7.13 -24.65 -33.06
N GLU A 128 -6.75 -23.66 -32.24
CA GLU A 128 -5.82 -22.57 -32.58
C GLU A 128 -4.35 -22.82 -32.17
N ARG A 129 -4.05 -23.76 -31.26
CA ARG A 129 -2.70 -23.92 -30.65
C ARG A 129 -2.15 -25.34 -30.70
N LYS A 130 -1.63 -25.76 -31.86
CA LYS A 130 -0.94 -27.07 -32.02
C LYS A 130 0.51 -27.10 -31.51
N ARG A 131 1.15 -25.94 -31.26
CA ARG A 131 2.60 -25.86 -30.93
C ARG A 131 2.98 -26.39 -29.54
N PHE A 132 2.01 -26.53 -28.62
CA PHE A 132 2.25 -26.95 -27.23
C PHE A 132 1.64 -28.32 -26.88
N ILE A 133 1.26 -29.12 -27.88
CA ILE A 133 0.58 -30.41 -27.64
C ILE A 133 1.58 -31.55 -27.40
N VAL A 134 2.77 -31.44 -28.00
CA VAL A 134 3.82 -32.47 -27.92
C VAL A 134 4.37 -32.63 -26.49
N PRO A 135 4.73 -31.56 -25.75
CA PRO A 135 5.29 -31.74 -24.40
C PRO A 135 4.35 -32.44 -23.40
N PRO A 136 3.04 -32.11 -23.33
CA PRO A 136 2.10 -32.84 -22.46
C PRO A 136 1.89 -34.31 -22.87
N ILE A 137 1.93 -34.64 -24.17
CA ILE A 137 1.86 -36.04 -24.62
C ILE A 137 3.09 -36.82 -24.15
N ILE A 138 4.28 -36.27 -24.35
CA ILE A 138 5.52 -36.90 -23.87
C ILE A 138 5.50 -37.03 -22.34
N SER A 139 4.98 -36.02 -21.63
CA SER A 139 4.79 -36.05 -20.18
C SER A 139 3.93 -37.24 -19.73
N ILE A 140 2.79 -37.50 -20.39
CA ILE A 140 1.92 -38.65 -20.08
C ILE A 140 2.68 -39.97 -20.24
N VAL A 141 3.38 -40.13 -21.38
CA VAL A 141 4.17 -41.34 -21.66
C VAL A 141 5.24 -41.55 -20.58
N LEU A 142 5.99 -40.52 -20.24
CA LEU A 142 7.03 -40.61 -19.21
C LEU A 142 6.46 -40.93 -17.82
N ILE A 143 5.34 -40.32 -17.42
CA ILE A 143 4.74 -40.59 -16.12
C ILE A 143 4.23 -42.04 -16.03
N LEU A 144 3.57 -42.53 -17.09
CA LEU A 144 3.10 -43.92 -17.17
C LEU A 144 4.28 -44.90 -17.16
N SER A 145 5.35 -44.64 -17.93
CA SER A 145 6.58 -45.42 -17.88
C SER A 145 7.20 -45.44 -16.48
N GLY A 146 7.18 -44.30 -15.77
CA GLY A 146 7.64 -44.20 -14.38
C GLY A 146 6.85 -45.11 -13.43
N TYR A 147 5.51 -45.15 -13.55
CA TYR A 147 4.69 -46.08 -12.75
C TYR A 147 4.99 -47.55 -13.08
N VAL A 148 5.18 -47.90 -14.35
CA VAL A 148 5.55 -49.27 -14.75
C VAL A 148 6.90 -49.66 -14.16
N LEU A 149 7.92 -48.82 -14.26
CA LEU A 149 9.24 -49.06 -13.66
C LEU A 149 9.18 -49.18 -12.13
N PHE A 150 8.36 -48.34 -11.48
CA PHE A 150 8.13 -48.40 -10.03
C PHE A 150 7.49 -49.72 -9.59
N ILE A 151 6.44 -50.16 -10.29
CA ILE A 151 5.79 -51.46 -10.03
C ILE A 151 6.77 -52.60 -10.22
N LEU A 152 7.52 -52.61 -11.33
CA LEU A 152 8.52 -53.65 -11.62
C LEU A 152 9.63 -53.67 -10.54
N SER A 153 10.10 -52.51 -10.09
CA SER A 153 11.13 -52.41 -9.07
C SER A 153 10.72 -53.02 -7.72
N TYR A 154 9.46 -52.88 -7.31
CA TYR A 154 9.00 -53.39 -6.02
C TYR A 154 8.39 -54.80 -6.12
N LEU A 155 7.82 -55.20 -7.26
CA LEU A 155 7.23 -56.54 -7.44
C LEU A 155 8.24 -57.62 -7.85
N LEU A 156 9.24 -57.30 -8.68
CA LEU A 156 10.20 -58.29 -9.18
C LEU A 156 11.38 -58.51 -8.26
N LEU A 157 11.71 -57.54 -7.40
CA LEU A 157 12.94 -57.55 -6.60
C LEU A 157 12.69 -57.67 -5.09
N LYS A 158 11.46 -57.44 -4.60
CA LYS A 158 11.11 -57.57 -3.17
C LYS A 158 9.99 -58.59 -2.98
N GLU A 159 10.32 -59.76 -2.43
CA GLU A 159 9.36 -60.82 -2.08
C GLU A 159 8.60 -60.48 -0.78
N ASP A 160 7.73 -59.47 -0.80
CA ASP A 160 6.80 -59.21 0.30
C ASP A 160 5.36 -59.08 -0.22
N ARG A 161 4.51 -60.06 0.11
CA ARG A 161 3.09 -60.11 -0.31
C ARG A 161 2.26 -58.94 0.24
N GLY A 162 2.72 -58.27 1.31
CA GLY A 162 2.06 -57.09 1.88
C GLY A 162 2.27 -55.80 1.08
N MET A 163 3.32 -55.73 0.25
CA MET A 163 3.73 -54.50 -0.45
C MET A 163 2.77 -54.08 -1.57
N ASN A 164 2.04 -55.05 -2.16
CA ASN A 164 1.12 -54.82 -3.28
C ASN A 164 0.01 -53.82 -2.94
N VAL A 165 -0.50 -53.88 -1.71
CA VAL A 165 -1.57 -52.99 -1.23
C VAL A 165 -1.06 -51.55 -1.15
N TRP A 166 0.14 -51.33 -0.61
CA TRP A 166 0.74 -50.00 -0.48
C TRP A 166 1.09 -49.38 -1.84
N ILE A 167 1.59 -50.18 -2.79
CA ILE A 167 1.83 -49.73 -4.17
C ILE A 167 0.52 -49.29 -4.84
N GLY A 168 -0.55 -50.09 -4.70
CA GLY A 168 -1.86 -49.75 -5.22
C GLY A 168 -2.41 -48.45 -4.63
N LEU A 169 -2.35 -48.30 -3.30
CA LEU A 169 -2.78 -47.09 -2.59
C LEU A 169 -1.97 -45.86 -2.99
N ALA A 170 -0.65 -46.00 -3.20
CA ALA A 170 0.21 -44.91 -3.64
C ALA A 170 -0.16 -44.40 -5.05
N ILE A 171 -0.41 -45.32 -6.00
CA ILE A 171 -0.81 -44.97 -7.37
C ILE A 171 -2.19 -44.31 -7.37
N VAL A 172 -3.17 -44.89 -6.66
CA VAL A 172 -4.51 -44.31 -6.56
C VAL A 172 -4.47 -42.95 -5.88
N GLY A 173 -3.69 -42.81 -4.81
CA GLY A 173 -3.47 -41.55 -4.09
C GLY A 173 -2.91 -40.47 -5.02
N THR A 174 -1.83 -40.76 -5.77
CA THR A 174 -1.24 -39.77 -6.71
C THR A 174 -2.21 -39.34 -7.82
N ILE A 175 -3.06 -40.24 -8.32
CA ILE A 175 -4.12 -39.91 -9.29
C ILE A 175 -5.18 -39.01 -8.65
N PHE A 176 -5.64 -39.30 -7.44
CA PHE A 176 -6.63 -38.46 -6.75
C PHE A 176 -6.08 -37.07 -6.39
N VAL A 177 -4.82 -36.97 -5.96
CA VAL A 177 -4.19 -35.67 -5.71
C VAL A 177 -4.08 -34.85 -7.01
N SER A 178 -3.87 -35.50 -8.16
CA SER A 178 -3.76 -34.81 -9.45
C SER A 178 -5.04 -34.06 -9.88
N LEU A 179 -6.21 -34.41 -9.31
CA LEU A 179 -7.46 -33.69 -9.50
C LEU A 179 -7.42 -32.27 -8.93
N ASN A 180 -6.52 -31.95 -8.01
CA ASN A 180 -6.50 -30.67 -7.30
C ASN A 180 -6.50 -29.43 -8.22
N TRP A 181 -5.91 -29.52 -9.41
CA TRP A 181 -5.77 -28.40 -10.36
C TRP A 181 -6.77 -28.43 -11.53
N TRP A 182 -7.86 -29.19 -11.40
CA TRP A 182 -8.93 -29.29 -12.40
C TRP A 182 -9.52 -27.92 -12.83
N GLU A 183 -9.64 -26.96 -11.89
CA GLU A 183 -10.17 -25.61 -12.14
C GLU A 183 -9.40 -24.88 -13.26
N ASN A 184 -8.11 -25.20 -13.46
CA ASN A 184 -7.25 -24.54 -14.46
C ASN A 184 -7.71 -24.77 -15.90
N TYR A 185 -8.41 -25.88 -16.13
CA TYR A 185 -8.78 -26.32 -17.48
C TYR A 185 -10.29 -26.19 -17.75
N CYS A 186 -11.09 -25.81 -16.76
CA CYS A 186 -12.56 -25.79 -16.87
C CYS A 186 -13.08 -24.86 -17.95
N THR A 187 -12.47 -23.68 -18.12
CA THR A 187 -12.86 -22.69 -19.13
C THR A 187 -12.48 -23.09 -20.56
N LEU A 188 -11.61 -24.08 -20.71
CA LEU A 188 -11.09 -24.53 -22.01
C LEU A 188 -12.00 -25.58 -22.65
N PHE A 189 -12.68 -26.38 -21.83
CA PHE A 189 -13.69 -27.31 -22.31
C PHE A 189 -14.96 -26.51 -22.65
N LYS A 190 -15.44 -26.57 -23.90
CA LYS A 190 -16.70 -25.94 -24.33
C LYS A 190 -17.94 -26.66 -23.76
N ILE A 191 -17.92 -27.01 -22.49
CA ILE A 191 -18.98 -27.72 -21.77
C ILE A 191 -19.69 -26.71 -20.88
N SER A 192 -20.97 -26.46 -21.16
CA SER A 192 -21.77 -25.44 -20.46
C SER A 192 -21.80 -25.62 -18.92
N PHE A 193 -21.76 -26.87 -18.45
CA PHE A 193 -21.76 -27.19 -17.02
C PHE A 193 -20.50 -26.68 -16.30
N LEU A 194 -19.31 -26.95 -16.86
CA LEU A 194 -18.03 -26.55 -16.25
C LEU A 194 -17.82 -25.03 -16.28
N ASN A 195 -18.25 -24.38 -17.37
CA ASN A 195 -18.21 -22.91 -17.46
C ASN A 195 -19.10 -22.25 -16.39
N SER A 196 -20.34 -22.74 -16.23
CA SER A 196 -21.25 -22.21 -15.22
C SER A 196 -20.70 -22.37 -13.80
N ILE A 197 -20.08 -23.51 -13.48
CA ILE A 197 -19.44 -23.74 -12.19
C ILE A 197 -18.25 -22.80 -11.99
N SER A 198 -17.40 -22.65 -12.99
CA SER A 198 -16.21 -21.78 -12.90
C SER A 198 -16.59 -20.31 -12.66
N GLU A 199 -17.63 -19.81 -13.33
CA GLU A 199 -18.14 -18.45 -13.12
C GLU A 199 -18.75 -18.27 -11.72
N ASP A 200 -19.53 -19.25 -11.26
CA ASP A 200 -20.15 -19.23 -9.93
C ASP A 200 -19.09 -19.31 -8.80
N ILE A 201 -18.02 -20.10 -8.99
CA ILE A 201 -16.86 -20.13 -8.08
C ILE A 201 -16.13 -18.78 -8.05
N ALA A 202 -15.95 -18.13 -9.21
CA ALA A 202 -15.30 -16.82 -9.27
C ALA A 202 -16.10 -15.77 -8.48
N ARG A 203 -17.44 -15.85 -8.53
CA ARG A 203 -18.38 -14.98 -7.83
C ARG A 203 -18.44 -15.25 -6.31
N SER A 204 -18.54 -16.52 -5.91
CA SER A 204 -18.75 -16.95 -4.52
C SER A 204 -17.49 -17.48 -3.81
N ARG A 205 -16.30 -17.09 -4.32
CA ARG A 205 -14.98 -17.66 -3.96
C ARG A 205 -14.72 -17.85 -2.47
N ASN A 206 -15.09 -16.87 -1.64
CA ASN A 206 -14.78 -16.93 -0.20
C ASN A 206 -15.58 -18.04 0.50
N VAL A 207 -16.85 -18.24 0.13
CA VAL A 207 -17.71 -19.29 0.69
C VAL A 207 -17.24 -20.66 0.20
N VAL A 208 -16.93 -20.79 -1.09
CA VAL A 208 -16.39 -22.01 -1.68
C VAL A 208 -15.07 -22.43 -0.99
N ASN A 209 -14.19 -21.47 -0.70
CA ASN A 209 -12.95 -21.75 0.02
C ASN A 209 -13.21 -22.24 1.47
N ILE A 210 -14.19 -21.68 2.18
CA ILE A 210 -14.55 -22.18 3.52
C ILE A 210 -14.99 -23.64 3.44
N LEU A 211 -15.90 -23.96 2.52
CA LEU A 211 -16.41 -25.31 2.33
C LEU A 211 -15.28 -26.29 1.96
N SER A 212 -14.43 -25.91 0.99
CA SER A 212 -13.26 -26.69 0.58
C SER A 212 -12.29 -26.94 1.74
N SER A 213 -11.96 -25.91 2.52
CA SER A 213 -11.07 -26.04 3.68
C SER A 213 -11.65 -26.94 4.77
N LEU A 214 -12.96 -26.84 5.05
CA LEU A 214 -13.63 -27.69 6.03
C LEU A 214 -13.61 -29.16 5.61
N VAL A 215 -13.92 -29.47 4.35
CA VAL A 215 -13.86 -30.85 3.83
C VAL A 215 -12.47 -31.44 3.98
N ARG A 216 -11.43 -30.69 3.58
CA ARG A 216 -10.04 -31.17 3.70
C ARG A 216 -9.65 -31.46 5.14
N ILE A 217 -9.97 -30.56 6.06
CA ILE A 217 -9.69 -30.75 7.49
C ILE A 217 -10.43 -31.98 8.03
N LEU A 218 -11.73 -32.11 7.73
CA LEU A 218 -12.56 -33.20 8.22
C LEU A 218 -12.14 -34.56 7.66
N VAL A 219 -11.88 -34.65 6.35
CA VAL A 219 -11.48 -35.91 5.69
C VAL A 219 -10.11 -36.36 6.18
N THR A 220 -9.11 -35.46 6.22
CA THR A 220 -7.78 -35.83 6.72
C THR A 220 -7.84 -36.22 8.20
N ALA A 221 -8.60 -35.50 9.03
CA ALA A 221 -8.80 -35.86 10.44
C ALA A 221 -9.50 -37.22 10.60
N ALA A 222 -10.49 -37.53 9.76
CA ALA A 222 -11.18 -38.82 9.78
C ALA A 222 -10.26 -39.99 9.38
N VAL A 223 -9.44 -39.81 8.34
CA VAL A 223 -8.49 -40.85 7.89
C VAL A 223 -7.47 -41.16 9.00
N VAL A 224 -6.89 -40.14 9.64
CA VAL A 224 -5.95 -40.34 10.75
C VAL A 224 -6.67 -40.96 11.96
N GLY A 225 -7.87 -40.45 12.25
CA GLY A 225 -8.79 -40.94 13.27
C GLY A 225 -9.02 -42.45 13.18
N ALA A 226 -9.21 -42.95 11.97
CA ALA A 226 -9.44 -44.37 11.68
C ALA A 226 -8.14 -45.17 11.56
N TYR A 227 -7.09 -44.61 10.96
CA TYR A 227 -5.84 -45.34 10.68
C TYR A 227 -5.08 -45.71 11.95
N VAL A 228 -5.04 -44.83 12.96
CA VAL A 228 -4.36 -45.10 14.24
C VAL A 228 -4.91 -46.36 14.94
N PRO A 229 -6.23 -46.50 15.21
CA PRO A 229 -6.78 -47.70 15.83
C PRO A 229 -6.73 -48.93 14.91
N LEU A 230 -6.87 -48.77 13.59
CA LEU A 230 -6.76 -49.88 12.63
C LEU A 230 -5.35 -50.45 12.51
N SER A 231 -4.33 -49.69 12.92
CA SER A 231 -2.93 -50.11 12.95
C SER A 231 -2.49 -50.65 14.31
N ASP A 232 -3.44 -51.06 15.17
CA ASP A 232 -3.22 -51.52 16.55
C ASP A 232 -2.50 -50.50 17.46
N ARG A 233 -2.69 -49.19 17.21
CA ARG A 233 -2.10 -48.11 18.01
C ARG A 233 -3.13 -47.39 18.87
N VAL A 234 -2.68 -46.87 20.02
CA VAL A 234 -3.56 -46.23 21.01
C VAL A 234 -3.34 -44.72 21.05
N TRP A 235 -4.44 -43.96 21.05
CA TRP A 235 -4.42 -42.48 21.12
C TRP A 235 -3.83 -41.91 22.42
N SER A 236 -3.85 -42.68 23.51
CA SER A 236 -3.30 -42.26 24.80
C SER A 236 -1.80 -41.96 24.75
N SER A 237 -1.06 -42.48 23.76
CA SER A 237 0.36 -42.18 23.63
C SER A 237 0.65 -40.74 23.18
N VAL A 238 -0.34 -40.04 22.60
CA VAL A 238 -0.20 -38.64 22.18
C VAL A 238 -0.10 -37.69 23.35
N THR A 239 -0.70 -38.04 24.49
CA THR A 239 -0.65 -37.25 25.73
C THR A 239 0.56 -37.57 26.61
N SER A 240 1.32 -38.64 26.32
CA SER A 240 2.44 -39.12 27.13
C SER A 240 3.80 -39.04 26.40
N VAL A 241 3.96 -38.06 25.50
CA VAL A 241 5.17 -37.90 24.68
C VAL A 241 6.29 -37.24 25.50
N PRO A 242 7.53 -37.77 25.48
CA PRO A 242 8.70 -37.09 26.04
C PRO A 242 8.88 -35.69 25.43
N GLU A 243 9.19 -34.69 26.26
CA GLU A 243 9.31 -33.28 25.82
C GLU A 243 10.23 -33.10 24.61
N ASN A 244 11.34 -33.85 24.56
CA ASN A 244 12.31 -33.79 23.46
C ASN A 244 11.71 -34.25 22.11
N VAL A 245 10.88 -35.29 22.09
CA VAL A 245 10.26 -35.82 20.86
C VAL A 245 9.14 -34.90 20.39
N GLY A 246 8.30 -34.44 21.32
CA GLY A 246 7.23 -33.49 21.04
C GLY A 246 7.73 -32.15 20.49
N LEU A 247 8.81 -31.62 21.08
CA LEU A 247 9.43 -30.37 20.63
C LEU A 247 9.96 -30.46 19.20
N VAL A 248 10.61 -31.56 18.83
CA VAL A 248 11.14 -31.71 17.46
C VAL A 248 10.03 -31.84 16.43
N ILE A 249 9.01 -32.65 16.68
CA ILE A 249 7.85 -32.76 15.77
C ILE A 249 7.21 -31.38 15.59
N LEU A 250 7.05 -30.62 16.69
CA LEU A 250 6.52 -29.25 16.64
C LEU A 250 7.42 -28.31 15.82
N ILE A 251 8.74 -28.37 16.01
CA ILE A 251 9.70 -27.58 15.23
C ILE A 251 9.62 -27.93 13.74
N LEU A 252 9.57 -29.22 13.38
CA LEU A 252 9.45 -29.65 11.99
C LEU A 252 8.14 -29.18 11.34
N VAL A 253 7.02 -29.28 12.07
CA VAL A 253 5.72 -28.75 11.61
C VAL A 253 5.79 -27.22 11.44
N ALA A 254 6.42 -26.50 12.38
CA ALA A 254 6.59 -25.06 12.29
C ALA A 254 7.48 -24.65 11.09
N ILE A 255 8.62 -25.32 10.90
CA ILE A 255 9.50 -25.12 9.74
C ILE A 255 8.73 -25.38 8.47
N GLN A 256 7.95 -26.46 8.41
CA GLN A 256 7.15 -26.81 7.24
C GLN A 256 6.14 -25.72 6.92
N ILE A 257 5.29 -25.31 7.86
CA ILE A 257 4.26 -24.28 7.63
C ILE A 257 4.88 -22.93 7.23
N VAL A 258 5.95 -22.50 7.91
CA VAL A 258 6.61 -21.22 7.67
C VAL A 258 7.35 -21.22 6.32
N SER A 259 8.13 -22.27 6.03
CA SER A 259 8.86 -22.37 4.76
C SER A 259 7.92 -22.45 3.55
N SER A 260 6.79 -23.17 3.69
CA SER A 260 5.74 -23.22 2.67
C SER A 260 5.13 -21.85 2.39
N ALA A 261 4.79 -21.10 3.44
CA ALA A 261 4.21 -19.76 3.32
C ALA A 261 5.19 -18.76 2.70
N LEU A 262 6.46 -18.80 3.13
CA LEU A 262 7.53 -17.95 2.59
C LEU A 262 7.82 -18.27 1.12
N CYS A 263 7.88 -19.54 0.76
CA CYS A 263 8.14 -19.95 -0.62
C CYS A 263 7.00 -19.50 -1.55
N HIS A 264 5.73 -19.71 -1.18
CA HIS A 264 4.59 -19.18 -1.94
C HIS A 264 4.68 -17.66 -2.09
N TRP A 265 5.03 -16.95 -1.02
CA TRP A 265 5.20 -15.50 -1.06
C TRP A 265 6.31 -15.08 -2.02
N PHE A 266 7.49 -15.70 -1.96
CA PHE A 266 8.61 -15.43 -2.86
C PHE A 266 8.25 -15.68 -4.33
N VAL A 267 7.48 -16.73 -4.63
CA VAL A 267 6.98 -16.98 -5.98
C VAL A 267 6.10 -15.83 -6.45
N VAL A 268 5.11 -15.43 -5.66
CA VAL A 268 4.20 -14.33 -6.01
C VAL A 268 4.99 -13.05 -6.30
N VAL A 269 6.02 -12.78 -5.50
CA VAL A 269 6.91 -11.62 -5.69
C VAL A 269 7.74 -11.77 -6.97
N ALA A 270 8.34 -12.93 -7.23
CA ALA A 270 9.12 -13.20 -8.43
C ALA A 270 8.28 -13.03 -9.71
N CYS A 271 7.02 -13.47 -9.70
CA CYS A 271 6.09 -13.28 -10.81
C CYS A 271 5.77 -11.79 -11.02
N LYS A 272 5.49 -11.03 -9.94
CA LYS A 272 5.23 -9.58 -10.01
C LYS A 272 6.42 -8.77 -10.51
N MET A 273 7.64 -9.22 -10.22
CA MET A 273 8.91 -8.60 -10.65
C MET A 273 9.36 -9.05 -12.05
N HIS A 274 8.58 -9.88 -12.75
CA HIS A 274 8.94 -10.44 -14.06
C HIS A 274 10.25 -11.28 -14.03
N ALA A 275 10.56 -11.90 -12.88
CA ALA A 275 11.72 -12.74 -12.63
C ALA A 275 11.38 -14.26 -12.72
N MET A 276 10.41 -14.61 -13.56
CA MET A 276 9.80 -15.94 -13.63
C MET A 276 10.79 -17.09 -13.91
N ARG A 277 11.76 -16.90 -14.81
CA ARG A 277 12.63 -18.00 -15.26
C ARG A 277 13.67 -18.39 -14.21
N ARG A 278 14.38 -17.40 -13.68
CA ARG A 278 15.53 -17.60 -12.78
C ARG A 278 15.13 -17.70 -11.31
N SER A 279 14.08 -17.00 -10.89
CA SER A 279 13.67 -16.98 -9.48
C SER A 279 12.49 -17.90 -9.21
N PHE A 280 11.57 -18.10 -10.16
CA PHE A 280 10.44 -19.01 -9.93
C PHE A 280 10.68 -20.43 -10.49
N LEU A 281 10.81 -20.60 -11.81
CA LEU A 281 10.83 -21.93 -12.44
C LEU A 281 12.05 -22.77 -12.07
N LEU A 282 13.26 -22.22 -12.24
CA LEU A 282 14.49 -22.98 -12.02
C LEU A 282 14.63 -23.50 -10.57
N PRO A 283 14.39 -22.70 -9.52
CA PRO A 283 14.47 -23.21 -8.15
C PRO A 283 13.41 -24.29 -7.84
N MET A 284 12.21 -24.20 -8.40
CA MET A 284 11.19 -25.24 -8.20
C MET A 284 11.61 -26.56 -8.87
N TYR A 285 12.15 -26.51 -10.09
CA TYR A 285 12.61 -27.72 -10.79
C TYR A 285 13.79 -28.42 -10.13
N LEU A 286 14.64 -27.66 -9.43
CA LEU A 286 15.81 -28.18 -8.75
C LEU A 286 15.55 -28.54 -7.28
N ALA A 287 14.40 -28.19 -6.71
CA ALA A 287 14.16 -28.37 -5.28
C ALA A 287 14.11 -29.86 -4.87
N SER A 288 13.47 -30.73 -5.66
CA SER A 288 13.49 -32.19 -5.44
C SER A 288 14.91 -32.78 -5.48
N LEU A 289 15.75 -32.34 -6.41
CA LEU A 289 17.16 -32.75 -6.52
C LEU A 289 18.00 -32.20 -5.36
N GLY A 290 17.74 -30.95 -4.95
CA GLY A 290 18.41 -30.31 -3.82
C GLY A 290 18.11 -31.00 -2.50
N VAL A 291 16.86 -31.42 -2.28
CA VAL A 291 16.48 -32.20 -1.09
C VAL A 291 17.17 -33.56 -1.06
N LEU A 292 17.22 -34.25 -2.20
CA LEU A 292 17.94 -35.51 -2.28
C LEU A 292 19.43 -35.34 -1.92
N ALA A 293 20.10 -34.33 -2.48
CA ALA A 293 21.47 -34.01 -2.14
C ALA A 293 21.65 -33.67 -0.65
N THR A 294 20.67 -32.97 -0.06
CA THR A 294 20.66 -32.61 1.38
C THR A 294 20.53 -33.83 2.28
N PHE A 295 19.82 -34.88 1.86
CA PHE A 295 19.74 -36.13 2.63
C PHE A 295 20.95 -37.06 2.40
N VAL A 296 21.53 -37.08 1.21
CA VAL A 296 22.68 -37.93 0.87
C VAL A 296 23.98 -37.38 1.48
N ALA A 297 24.19 -36.06 1.51
CA ALA A 297 25.45 -35.48 1.98
C ALA A 297 25.79 -35.80 3.45
N PRO A 298 24.86 -35.71 4.44
CA PRO A 298 25.12 -36.13 5.81
C PRO A 298 25.48 -37.61 5.91
N VAL A 299 24.83 -38.49 5.14
CA VAL A 299 25.12 -39.92 5.13
C VAL A 299 26.56 -40.18 4.65
N ILE A 300 27.01 -39.48 3.59
CA ILE A 300 28.40 -39.58 3.10
C ILE A 300 29.41 -39.07 4.13
N ILE A 301 29.12 -37.93 4.78
CA ILE A 301 30.01 -37.36 5.81
C ILE A 301 30.10 -38.29 7.03
N PHE A 302 28.98 -38.85 7.48
CA PHE A 302 28.97 -39.80 8.59
C PHE A 302 29.67 -41.11 8.24
N PHE A 303 29.51 -41.59 7.00
CA PHE A 303 30.28 -42.73 6.48
C PHE A 303 31.80 -42.45 6.53
N GLN A 304 32.24 -41.28 6.07
CA GLN A 304 33.65 -40.88 6.09
C GLN A 304 34.22 -40.74 7.52
N ASN A 305 33.40 -40.34 8.48
CA ASN A 305 33.80 -40.17 9.89
C ASN A 305 33.68 -41.45 10.72
N SER A 306 32.96 -42.47 10.22
CA SER A 306 32.74 -43.72 10.96
C SER A 306 34.06 -44.51 11.04
N SER A 307 34.68 -44.50 12.21
CA SER A 307 35.98 -45.12 12.46
C SER A 307 35.81 -46.60 12.80
N ASP A 308 35.63 -47.45 11.80
CA ASP A 308 35.52 -48.91 12.01
C ASP A 308 36.92 -49.56 12.12
N PRO A 309 37.16 -50.57 13.00
CA PRO A 309 38.47 -51.22 13.16
C PRO A 309 38.95 -52.05 11.95
N ARG A 310 38.15 -52.16 10.87
CA ARG A 310 38.43 -52.98 9.67
C ARG A 310 39.37 -52.33 8.64
N GLY A 311 39.83 -51.10 8.85
CA GLY A 311 40.82 -50.44 7.99
C GLY A 311 40.29 -49.99 6.62
N ALA A 312 41.20 -49.66 5.68
CA ALA A 312 40.98 -48.92 4.42
C ALA A 312 40.03 -49.56 3.37
N ASN A 313 39.36 -50.67 3.68
CA ASN A 313 38.46 -51.39 2.78
C ASN A 313 36.97 -51.32 3.19
N TYR A 314 36.59 -50.48 4.16
CA TYR A 314 35.19 -50.31 4.55
C TYR A 314 34.40 -49.64 3.41
N THR A 315 33.52 -50.40 2.77
CA THR A 315 32.72 -49.93 1.64
C THR A 315 31.38 -49.33 2.10
N ILE A 316 30.80 -48.44 1.30
CA ILE A 316 29.49 -47.83 1.62
C ILE A 316 28.36 -48.87 1.73
N THR A 317 28.53 -50.00 1.04
CA THR A 317 27.70 -51.22 1.12
C THR A 317 27.78 -51.87 2.50
N GLU A 318 28.98 -52.08 3.03
CA GLU A 318 29.16 -52.66 4.38
C GLU A 318 28.66 -51.72 5.48
N TYR A 319 28.78 -50.40 5.29
CA TYR A 319 28.19 -49.40 6.18
C TYR A 319 26.65 -49.41 6.17
N CYS A 320 26.06 -49.49 4.98
CA CYS A 320 24.62 -49.66 4.84
C CYS A 320 24.16 -50.97 5.49
N ASP A 321 24.86 -52.09 5.30
CA ASP A 321 24.53 -53.38 5.91
C ASP A 321 24.65 -53.34 7.45
N ASP A 322 25.74 -52.82 8.01
CA ASP A 322 25.93 -52.75 9.46
C ASP A 322 24.85 -51.91 10.16
N ILE A 323 24.42 -50.81 9.53
CA ILE A 323 23.33 -49.95 10.04
C ILE A 323 21.97 -50.64 9.88
N THR A 324 21.74 -51.35 8.78
CA THR A 324 20.47 -52.04 8.50
C THR A 324 20.28 -53.26 9.41
N TYR A 325 21.35 -53.99 9.74
CA TYR A 325 21.32 -55.15 10.65
C TYR A 325 21.63 -54.81 12.11
N GLY A 326 21.81 -53.53 12.45
CA GLY A 326 22.01 -53.07 13.83
C GLY A 326 23.34 -53.48 14.48
N ARG A 327 24.37 -53.81 13.69
CA ARG A 327 25.72 -54.16 14.18
C ARG A 327 26.64 -52.95 14.16
N GLY A 328 26.43 -51.99 15.05
CA GLY A 328 27.35 -50.85 15.18
C GLY A 328 26.90 -49.80 16.19
N LEU A 329 27.74 -49.59 17.22
CA LEU A 329 27.70 -48.58 18.30
C LEU A 329 26.66 -48.73 19.44
N ARG A 330 27.21 -49.04 20.62
CA ARG A 330 26.63 -48.89 21.96
C ARG A 330 26.88 -47.46 22.49
N GLY A 331 25.87 -46.81 23.07
CA GLY A 331 26.02 -45.61 23.92
C GLY A 331 25.04 -44.47 23.61
N ASP A 332 24.76 -43.62 24.60
CA ASP A 332 23.83 -42.46 24.51
C ASP A 332 24.24 -41.48 23.40
N THR A 333 23.58 -41.58 22.24
CA THR A 333 23.84 -40.73 21.07
C THR A 333 22.97 -39.48 21.03
N VAL A 334 23.56 -38.39 20.51
CA VAL A 334 22.89 -37.11 20.24
C VAL A 334 21.73 -37.34 19.26
N TRP A 335 20.57 -36.69 19.47
CA TRP A 335 19.35 -36.89 18.68
C TRP A 335 19.57 -36.78 17.15
N PHE A 336 20.49 -35.92 16.72
CA PHE A 336 20.88 -35.76 15.32
C PHE A 336 21.46 -37.04 14.70
N GLU A 337 22.26 -37.81 15.45
CA GLU A 337 22.83 -39.07 14.97
C GLU A 337 21.75 -40.15 14.79
N ARG A 338 20.73 -40.16 15.66
CA ARG A 338 19.56 -41.05 15.51
C ARG A 338 18.75 -40.70 14.27
N LEU A 339 18.57 -39.41 13.99
CA LEU A 339 17.90 -38.94 12.78
C LEU A 339 18.70 -39.31 11.52
N VAL A 340 20.02 -39.10 11.52
CA VAL A 340 20.90 -39.52 10.41
C VAL A 340 20.82 -41.02 10.20
N ARG A 341 20.78 -41.82 11.27
CA ARG A 341 20.60 -43.28 11.18
C ARG A 341 19.27 -43.68 10.54
N ASP A 342 18.17 -43.02 10.90
CA ASP A 342 16.86 -43.27 10.29
C ASP A 342 16.82 -42.86 8.79
N ILE A 343 17.51 -41.77 8.44
CA ILE A 343 17.72 -41.34 7.06
C ILE A 343 18.56 -42.39 6.32
N THR A 344 19.69 -42.83 6.87
CA THR A 344 20.56 -43.86 6.29
C THR A 344 19.79 -45.17 6.10
N HIS A 345 19.02 -45.62 7.09
CA HIS A 345 18.21 -46.84 7.01
C HIS A 345 17.14 -46.77 5.89
N THR A 346 16.60 -45.58 5.62
CA THR A 346 15.60 -45.37 4.56
C THR A 346 16.20 -45.06 3.18
N LEU A 347 17.49 -44.68 3.11
CA LEU A 347 18.27 -44.49 1.88
C LEU A 347 19.06 -45.73 1.45
N CYS A 348 19.45 -46.58 2.40
CA CYS A 348 20.17 -47.84 2.20
C CYS A 348 19.31 -49.12 2.03
N PRO A 349 17.98 -49.13 1.79
CA PRO A 349 17.19 -50.37 1.90
C PRO A 349 17.34 -51.30 0.68
N GLN A 350 18.45 -51.25 -0.05
CA GLN A 350 18.67 -52.00 -1.29
C GLN A 350 20.13 -52.42 -1.40
N ASP A 351 20.31 -53.64 -1.90
CA ASP A 351 21.60 -54.22 -2.21
C ASP A 351 22.26 -53.35 -3.30
N MET A 352 23.08 -52.37 -2.90
CA MET A 352 23.75 -51.41 -3.81
C MET A 352 24.66 -52.11 -4.84
N THR A 353 24.84 -53.43 -4.70
CA THR A 353 25.52 -54.32 -5.64
C THR A 353 24.67 -54.67 -6.87
N ASN A 354 23.34 -54.56 -6.79
CA ASN A 354 22.41 -54.99 -7.83
C ASN A 354 22.09 -53.84 -8.80
N LEU A 355 22.95 -53.68 -9.82
CA LEU A 355 22.86 -52.62 -10.85
C LEU A 355 21.44 -52.48 -11.44
N THR A 356 20.72 -53.59 -11.57
CA THR A 356 19.36 -53.62 -12.14
C THR A 356 18.35 -52.84 -11.31
N GLU A 357 18.44 -52.90 -9.97
CA GLU A 357 17.52 -52.19 -9.07
C GLU A 357 17.76 -50.67 -9.08
N MET A 358 19.03 -50.26 -9.06
CA MET A 358 19.45 -48.86 -9.23
C MET A 358 18.95 -48.27 -10.56
N VAL A 359 19.07 -49.02 -11.65
CA VAL A 359 18.62 -48.57 -12.98
C VAL A 359 17.09 -48.45 -13.03
N LEU A 360 16.35 -49.40 -12.45
CA LEU A 360 14.88 -49.36 -12.41
C LEU A 360 14.36 -48.18 -11.56
N LEU A 361 14.89 -48.01 -10.34
CA LEU A 361 14.46 -46.95 -9.43
C LEU A 361 14.90 -45.56 -9.93
N GLY A 362 16.16 -45.43 -10.36
CA GLY A 362 16.68 -44.20 -10.96
C GLY A 362 15.97 -43.84 -12.27
N GLY A 363 15.65 -44.84 -13.09
CA GLY A 363 14.84 -44.69 -14.30
C GLY A 363 13.43 -44.18 -14.02
N SER A 364 12.75 -44.73 -13.00
CA SER A 364 11.43 -44.26 -12.58
C SER A 364 11.46 -42.80 -12.09
N ALA A 365 12.48 -42.44 -11.29
CA ALA A 365 12.67 -41.09 -10.78
C ALA A 365 12.92 -40.06 -11.90
N LEU A 366 13.79 -40.41 -12.86
CA LEU A 366 14.07 -39.56 -14.02
C LEU A 366 12.82 -39.36 -14.89
N CYS A 367 12.04 -40.43 -15.11
CA CYS A 367 10.80 -40.38 -15.88
C CYS A 367 9.77 -39.44 -15.22
N TRP A 368 9.54 -39.54 -13.91
CA TRP A 368 8.61 -38.63 -13.22
C TRP A 368 9.09 -37.19 -13.18
N TRP A 369 10.38 -36.95 -12.95
CA TRP A 369 10.95 -35.59 -12.95
C TRP A 369 10.85 -34.92 -14.34
N LEU A 370 11.27 -35.62 -15.40
CA LEU A 370 11.15 -35.11 -16.78
C LEU A 370 9.68 -34.94 -17.19
N GLY A 371 8.82 -35.90 -16.83
CA GLY A 371 7.39 -35.85 -17.10
C GLY A 371 6.73 -34.61 -16.48
N TRP A 372 7.04 -34.30 -15.22
CA TRP A 372 6.56 -33.11 -14.55
C TRP A 372 7.07 -31.81 -15.18
N MET A 373 8.38 -31.72 -15.48
CA MET A 373 8.96 -30.54 -16.13
C MET A 373 8.34 -30.23 -17.48
N LEU A 374 8.06 -31.26 -18.29
CA LEU A 374 7.43 -31.11 -19.60
C LEU A 374 5.97 -30.64 -19.49
N CYS A 375 5.23 -31.09 -18.47
CA CYS A 375 3.87 -30.63 -18.17
C CYS A 375 3.81 -29.13 -17.85
N THR A 376 4.85 -28.59 -17.20
CA THR A 376 4.91 -27.18 -16.75
C THR A 376 5.75 -26.28 -17.66
N MET A 377 6.28 -26.82 -18.77
CA MET A 377 7.16 -26.09 -19.70
C MET A 377 6.51 -24.84 -20.31
N TYR A 378 5.17 -24.82 -20.44
CA TYR A 378 4.43 -23.68 -20.96
C TYR A 378 4.67 -22.39 -20.15
N ILE A 379 4.91 -22.52 -18.83
CA ILE A 379 5.16 -21.39 -17.91
C ILE A 379 6.39 -20.58 -18.35
N TRP A 380 7.38 -21.23 -18.97
CA TRP A 380 8.59 -20.58 -19.49
C TRP A 380 8.31 -19.53 -20.59
N THR A 381 7.19 -19.71 -21.30
CA THR A 381 6.77 -18.88 -22.43
C THR A 381 5.69 -17.84 -22.09
N LEU A 382 5.20 -17.85 -20.85
CA LEU A 382 4.20 -16.90 -20.37
C LEU A 382 4.76 -15.47 -20.37
N ARG A 383 4.00 -14.55 -20.96
CA ARG A 383 4.26 -13.11 -20.90
C ARG A 383 3.29 -12.48 -19.90
N LEU A 384 3.76 -12.29 -18.67
CA LEU A 384 2.98 -11.62 -17.62
C LEU A 384 3.03 -10.10 -17.78
N GLN A 385 1.95 -9.44 -17.37
CA GLN A 385 1.92 -7.99 -17.27
C GLN A 385 2.60 -7.51 -15.98
N ARG A 386 3.05 -6.24 -15.97
CA ARG A 386 3.69 -5.61 -14.81
C ARG A 386 2.70 -5.60 -13.63
N ILE A 387 3.07 -6.26 -12.54
CA ILE A 387 2.31 -6.27 -11.26
C ILE A 387 0.91 -6.85 -11.45
N GLU A 388 0.85 -7.98 -12.13
CA GLU A 388 -0.38 -8.75 -12.31
C GLU A 388 -0.93 -9.22 -10.95
N ARG A 389 -2.26 -9.26 -10.80
CA ARG A 389 -2.87 -9.64 -9.53
C ARG A 389 -2.66 -11.14 -9.33
N THR A 390 -2.42 -11.57 -8.09
CA THR A 390 -2.21 -12.99 -7.76
C THR A 390 -3.39 -13.88 -8.21
N GLN A 391 -4.61 -13.34 -8.24
CA GLN A 391 -5.81 -14.04 -8.71
C GLN A 391 -5.86 -14.25 -10.23
N ASP A 392 -5.12 -13.43 -10.98
CA ASP A 392 -5.01 -13.51 -12.44
C ASP A 392 -3.85 -14.47 -12.80
N LEU A 393 -2.83 -14.55 -11.94
CA LEU A 393 -1.68 -15.43 -12.08
C LEU A 393 -1.96 -16.90 -11.70
N PHE A 394 -2.63 -17.12 -10.56
CA PHE A 394 -2.96 -18.45 -10.04
C PHE A 394 -4.46 -18.70 -10.07
N VAL A 395 -4.86 -19.93 -10.40
CA VAL A 395 -6.27 -20.32 -10.42
C VAL A 395 -6.82 -20.30 -8.99
N ARG A 396 -6.18 -21.04 -8.08
CA ARG A 396 -6.45 -21.11 -6.64
C ARG A 396 -5.58 -20.13 -5.86
N ARG A 397 -6.12 -19.56 -4.78
CA ARG A 397 -5.45 -18.50 -3.99
C ARG A 397 -4.35 -19.00 -3.04
N ILE A 398 -4.31 -20.30 -2.74
CA ILE A 398 -3.40 -20.90 -1.76
C ILE A 398 -2.81 -22.19 -2.35
N TYR A 399 -1.70 -22.63 -1.77
CA TYR A 399 -0.89 -23.79 -2.14
C TYR A 399 -1.21 -25.02 -1.27
N GLU A 400 -0.81 -26.20 -1.71
CA GLU A 400 -0.71 -27.41 -0.88
C GLU A 400 0.64 -27.47 -0.18
N GLY A 401 0.66 -27.65 1.14
CA GLY A 401 1.90 -27.65 1.92
C GLY A 401 2.78 -28.85 1.60
N ALA A 402 2.16 -30.03 1.52
CA ALA A 402 2.81 -31.30 1.18
C ALA A 402 3.31 -31.37 -0.28
N PHE A 403 2.66 -30.65 -1.20
CA PHE A 403 2.95 -30.69 -2.64
C PHE A 403 3.28 -29.31 -3.18
N LEU A 404 4.13 -28.56 -2.48
CA LEU A 404 4.32 -27.12 -2.74
C LEU A 404 4.78 -26.81 -4.17
N GLU A 405 5.78 -27.55 -4.67
CA GLU A 405 6.36 -27.34 -6.00
C GLU A 405 5.31 -27.58 -7.10
N GLN A 406 4.65 -28.74 -7.03
CA GLN A 406 3.57 -29.13 -7.94
C GLN A 406 2.39 -28.17 -7.82
N SER A 407 2.04 -27.79 -6.59
CA SER A 407 0.93 -26.90 -6.28
C SER A 407 1.12 -25.49 -6.79
N ILE A 408 2.35 -24.98 -6.91
CA ILE A 408 2.56 -23.63 -7.42
C ILE A 408 2.66 -23.65 -8.95
N LEU A 409 3.36 -24.64 -9.52
CA LEU A 409 3.54 -24.73 -10.96
C LEU A 409 2.24 -25.12 -11.67
N LEU A 410 1.53 -26.15 -11.22
CA LEU A 410 0.29 -26.63 -11.87
C LEU A 410 -0.92 -25.70 -11.61
N ASN A 411 -0.86 -24.89 -10.56
CA ASN A 411 -1.87 -23.86 -10.26
C ASN A 411 -1.64 -22.54 -11.01
N THR A 412 -0.49 -22.36 -11.65
CA THR A 412 -0.27 -21.21 -12.55
C THR A 412 -1.27 -21.32 -13.70
N ARG A 413 -1.99 -20.24 -14.02
CA ARG A 413 -3.04 -20.33 -15.04
C ARG A 413 -2.45 -20.74 -16.39
N PHE A 414 -3.01 -21.80 -16.98
CA PHE A 414 -2.66 -22.24 -18.32
C PHE A 414 -3.08 -21.19 -19.37
N GLU A 415 -4.20 -20.50 -19.11
CA GLU A 415 -4.58 -19.28 -19.79
C GLU A 415 -4.10 -18.06 -19.00
N ILE A 416 -3.01 -17.41 -19.44
CA ILE A 416 -2.99 -15.95 -19.27
C ILE A 416 -4.04 -15.45 -20.25
N GLN A 417 -5.06 -14.76 -19.71
CA GLN A 417 -6.09 -14.09 -20.48
C GLN A 417 -5.46 -13.57 -21.77
N ARG A 418 -6.08 -13.90 -22.92
CA ARG A 418 -5.74 -13.32 -24.22
C ARG A 418 -5.29 -11.90 -23.96
N LYS A 419 -4.19 -11.47 -24.58
CA LYS A 419 -4.00 -10.05 -24.86
C LYS A 419 -5.35 -9.55 -25.41
N LYS A 420 -6.24 -9.04 -24.55
CA LYS A 420 -6.76 -7.71 -24.80
C LYS A 420 -5.44 -6.97 -24.99
N LYS A 421 -5.10 -6.73 -26.27
CA LYS A 421 -4.38 -5.51 -26.56
C LYS A 421 -5.23 -4.50 -25.81
N LEU A 422 -4.83 -4.17 -24.59
CA LEU A 422 -5.07 -2.86 -24.07
C LEU A 422 -4.24 -2.04 -25.04
N GLN A 423 -4.85 -1.79 -26.21
CA GLN A 423 -4.53 -0.65 -27.02
C GLN A 423 -4.72 0.44 -26.00
N THR A 424 -3.62 0.83 -25.35
CA THR A 424 -3.66 1.78 -24.26
C THR A 424 -4.13 3.04 -24.94
N ASP A 425 -5.42 3.29 -24.82
CA ASP A 425 -6.00 4.49 -25.37
C ASP A 425 -5.17 5.65 -24.81
N PRO A 426 -4.82 6.61 -25.67
CA PRO A 426 -4.04 7.74 -25.25
C PRO A 426 -4.75 8.42 -24.08
N VAL A 427 -3.99 8.70 -23.02
CA VAL A 427 -4.51 9.36 -21.82
C VAL A 427 -4.29 10.85 -21.96
N THR A 428 -5.27 11.65 -21.59
CA THR A 428 -5.12 13.11 -21.55
C THR A 428 -5.06 13.58 -20.11
N VAL A 429 -4.01 14.33 -19.77
CA VAL A 429 -3.78 14.86 -18.43
C VAL A 429 -3.79 16.38 -18.47
N TYR A 430 -4.70 16.97 -17.70
CA TYR A 430 -4.78 18.41 -17.53
C TYR A 430 -4.17 18.82 -16.19
N LEU A 431 -3.09 19.59 -16.23
CA LEU A 431 -2.48 20.17 -15.04
C LEU A 431 -3.28 21.42 -14.66
N CYS A 432 -3.82 21.46 -13.46
CA CYS A 432 -4.69 22.53 -12.98
C CYS A 432 -4.09 23.14 -11.72
N ALA A 433 -3.36 24.24 -11.89
CA ALA A 433 -2.79 25.01 -10.79
C ALA A 433 -3.73 26.12 -10.34
N THR A 434 -3.88 26.30 -9.03
CA THR A 434 -4.54 27.47 -8.44
C THR A 434 -3.51 28.38 -7.80
N MET A 435 -3.55 29.66 -8.15
CA MET A 435 -2.61 30.69 -7.69
C MET A 435 -3.36 31.86 -7.04
N TRP A 436 -2.82 32.38 -5.94
CA TRP A 436 -3.24 33.59 -5.27
C TRP A 436 -2.07 34.29 -4.56
N HIS A 437 -1.57 35.38 -5.17
CA HIS A 437 -0.49 36.23 -4.64
C HIS A 437 0.74 35.43 -4.19
N GLU A 438 1.18 34.47 -5.00
CA GLU A 438 2.46 33.77 -4.85
C GLU A 438 3.65 34.71 -5.02
N ASN A 439 4.74 34.38 -4.33
CA ASN A 439 6.00 35.09 -4.52
C ASN A 439 6.68 34.65 -5.83
N TYR A 440 7.59 35.49 -6.34
CA TYR A 440 8.33 35.23 -7.57
C TYR A 440 9.00 33.83 -7.62
N ASP A 441 9.65 33.43 -6.52
CA ASP A 441 10.31 32.12 -6.41
C ASP A 441 9.32 30.95 -6.44
N GLU A 442 8.13 31.11 -5.87
CA GLU A 442 7.06 30.10 -5.86
C GLU A 442 6.55 29.86 -7.28
N MET A 443 6.20 30.95 -7.98
CA MET A 443 5.76 30.90 -9.37
C MET A 443 6.85 30.29 -10.26
N THR A 444 8.11 30.66 -10.05
CA THR A 444 9.25 30.12 -10.82
C THR A 444 9.36 28.61 -10.72
N LYS A 445 9.30 28.04 -9.51
CA LYS A 445 9.37 26.58 -9.30
C LYS A 445 8.24 25.83 -10.03
N MET A 446 7.02 26.37 -9.94
CA MET A 446 5.85 25.77 -10.60
C MET A 446 5.99 25.80 -12.12
N ILE A 447 6.33 26.96 -12.70
CA ILE A 447 6.49 27.11 -14.14
C ILE A 447 7.62 26.22 -14.66
N ILE A 448 8.76 26.16 -13.97
CA ILE A 448 9.85 25.23 -14.33
C ILE A 448 9.34 23.78 -14.35
N SER A 449 8.52 23.34 -13.38
CA SER A 449 7.98 21.98 -13.34
C SER A 449 7.11 21.66 -14.57
N MET A 450 6.30 22.62 -15.02
CA MET A 450 5.50 22.48 -16.24
C MET A 450 6.37 22.39 -17.51
N PHE A 451 7.45 23.18 -17.59
CA PHE A 451 8.41 23.14 -18.71
C PHE A 451 9.25 21.86 -18.72
N ARG A 452 9.68 21.34 -17.56
CA ARG A 452 10.33 20.03 -17.44
C ARG A 452 9.43 18.92 -18.00
N LEU A 453 8.13 18.98 -17.69
CA LEU A 453 7.16 17.99 -18.20
C LEU A 453 6.96 18.11 -19.71
N ASP A 454 6.94 19.34 -20.25
CA ASP A 454 6.86 19.58 -21.69
C ASP A 454 8.05 18.95 -22.45
N LYS A 455 9.28 19.17 -21.96
CA LYS A 455 10.50 18.55 -22.49
C LYS A 455 10.47 17.03 -22.37
N TYR A 456 9.99 16.50 -21.24
CA TYR A 456 9.94 15.05 -21.00
C TYR A 456 8.91 14.34 -21.91
N ARG A 457 7.78 14.97 -22.23
CA ARG A 457 6.72 14.43 -23.10
C ARG A 457 6.26 15.46 -24.15
N PRO A 458 7.03 15.62 -25.24
CA PRO A 458 6.68 16.53 -26.33
C PRO A 458 5.37 16.14 -27.01
N ARG A 459 4.56 17.13 -27.41
CA ARG A 459 3.25 16.90 -28.03
C ARG A 459 3.34 16.20 -29.39
N ASN A 460 4.38 16.50 -30.17
CA ASN A 460 4.51 16.06 -31.56
C ASN A 460 5.15 14.67 -31.71
N ASN A 461 5.42 13.96 -30.61
CA ASN A 461 6.01 12.63 -30.68
C ASN A 461 4.90 11.56 -30.86
N PRO A 462 4.82 10.85 -32.00
CA PRO A 462 3.76 9.88 -32.28
C PRO A 462 3.81 8.62 -31.41
N THR A 463 4.89 8.45 -30.63
CA THR A 463 5.06 7.31 -29.71
C THR A 463 4.53 7.57 -28.30
N ASN A 464 4.08 8.79 -27.98
CA ASN A 464 3.59 9.13 -26.65
C ASN A 464 2.18 8.57 -26.40
N ASP A 465 2.02 7.87 -25.27
CA ASP A 465 0.74 7.32 -24.82
C ASP A 465 -0.03 8.28 -23.89
N VAL A 466 0.52 9.46 -23.62
CA VAL A 466 -0.04 10.50 -22.77
C VAL A 466 0.13 11.89 -23.40
N SER A 467 -0.93 12.69 -23.39
CA SER A 467 -0.93 14.10 -23.81
C SER A 467 -1.12 15.03 -22.61
N PHE A 468 -0.36 16.13 -22.54
CA PHE A 468 -0.44 17.10 -21.45
C PHE A 468 -1.00 18.45 -21.90
N GLU A 469 -1.75 19.08 -21.01
CA GLU A 469 -2.19 20.46 -21.15
C GLU A 469 -2.22 21.13 -19.78
N SER A 470 -1.66 22.33 -19.68
CA SER A 470 -1.51 23.06 -18.41
C SER A 470 -2.46 24.24 -18.33
N HIS A 471 -3.09 24.41 -17.18
CA HIS A 471 -4.00 25.49 -16.84
C HIS A 471 -3.62 26.09 -15.48
N ILE A 472 -3.44 27.40 -15.44
CA ILE A 472 -3.22 28.18 -14.22
C ILE A 472 -4.44 29.06 -14.02
N TYR A 473 -5.10 28.94 -12.87
CA TYR A 473 -6.21 29.81 -12.47
C TYR A 473 -5.71 30.79 -11.41
N PHE A 474 -5.52 32.03 -11.82
CA PHE A 474 -4.98 33.09 -10.99
C PHE A 474 -6.12 33.91 -10.38
N ASP A 475 -6.29 33.80 -9.07
CA ASP A 475 -7.32 34.49 -8.30
C ASP A 475 -6.95 35.95 -8.03
N ASP A 476 -7.94 36.85 -8.10
CA ASP A 476 -7.82 38.30 -7.83
C ASP A 476 -6.73 39.00 -8.65
N ALA A 477 -6.68 38.72 -9.96
CA ALA A 477 -5.60 39.17 -10.84
C ALA A 477 -5.66 40.66 -11.24
N PHE A 478 -6.70 41.41 -10.88
CA PHE A 478 -6.95 42.76 -11.41
C PHE A 478 -7.06 43.82 -10.31
N LYS A 479 -6.48 45.00 -10.56
CA LYS A 479 -6.54 46.21 -9.73
C LYS A 479 -7.21 47.38 -10.47
N ASP A 480 -7.81 48.28 -9.71
CA ASP A 480 -8.42 49.49 -10.26
C ASP A 480 -7.35 50.52 -10.64
N VAL A 481 -7.51 51.18 -11.78
CA VAL A 481 -6.62 52.26 -12.21
C VAL A 481 -7.13 53.60 -11.67
N LYS A 482 -6.28 54.31 -10.92
CA LYS A 482 -6.63 55.63 -10.38
C LYS A 482 -6.93 56.60 -11.53
N GLY A 483 -8.18 57.05 -11.64
CA GLY A 483 -8.63 58.02 -12.66
C GLY A 483 -9.18 57.42 -13.96
N SER A 484 -9.27 56.09 -14.08
CA SER A 484 -9.95 55.41 -15.20
C SER A 484 -11.01 54.44 -14.68
N LYS A 485 -12.01 54.10 -15.51
CA LYS A 485 -12.94 53.00 -15.26
C LYS A 485 -12.37 51.63 -15.64
N GLU A 486 -11.20 51.62 -16.27
CA GLU A 486 -10.51 50.40 -16.69
C GLU A 486 -9.74 49.76 -15.52
N ARG A 487 -9.64 48.43 -15.56
CA ARG A 487 -8.92 47.63 -14.56
C ARG A 487 -7.73 46.95 -15.22
N HIS A 488 -6.58 47.04 -14.59
CA HIS A 488 -5.35 46.44 -15.09
C HIS A 488 -5.00 45.21 -14.27
N VAL A 489 -4.15 44.34 -14.83
CA VAL A 489 -3.57 43.24 -14.06
C VAL A 489 -2.77 43.79 -12.86
N ASN A 490 -2.74 43.05 -11.77
CA ASN A 490 -1.98 43.40 -10.59
C ASN A 490 -0.49 43.00 -10.71
N GLU A 491 0.30 43.41 -9.74
CA GLU A 491 1.77 43.21 -9.70
C GLU A 491 2.12 41.71 -9.75
N TYR A 492 1.37 40.87 -9.04
CA TYR A 492 1.60 39.43 -9.01
C TYR A 492 1.30 38.73 -10.34
N ALA A 493 0.27 39.19 -11.06
CA ALA A 493 -0.06 38.69 -12.39
C ALA A 493 1.00 39.14 -13.42
N GLU A 494 1.56 40.34 -13.27
CA GLU A 494 2.71 40.82 -14.06
C GLU A 494 3.95 39.97 -13.79
N ASP A 495 4.25 39.69 -12.51
CA ASP A 495 5.35 38.81 -12.10
C ASP A 495 5.22 37.41 -12.70
N LEU A 496 4.01 36.81 -12.74
CA LEU A 496 3.79 35.50 -13.36
C LEU A 496 4.17 35.50 -14.85
N VAL A 497 3.75 36.54 -15.58
CA VAL A 497 4.06 36.66 -17.02
C VAL A 497 5.57 36.81 -17.23
N GLU A 498 6.24 37.56 -16.36
CA GLU A 498 7.70 37.72 -16.38
C GLU A 498 8.42 36.40 -16.10
N VAL A 499 8.00 35.65 -15.08
CA VAL A 499 8.51 34.31 -14.78
C VAL A 499 8.37 33.37 -15.99
N ILE A 500 7.19 33.35 -16.64
CA ILE A 500 6.98 32.52 -17.83
C ILE A 500 7.97 32.89 -18.94
N ARG A 501 8.21 34.19 -19.14
CA ARG A 501 9.17 34.70 -20.14
C ARG A 501 10.61 34.28 -19.81
N GLU A 502 11.04 34.40 -18.56
CA GLU A 502 12.38 34.02 -18.13
C GLU A 502 12.61 32.51 -18.27
N VAL A 503 11.67 31.69 -17.80
CA VAL A 503 11.77 30.22 -17.92
C VAL A 503 11.77 29.79 -19.37
N TYR A 504 10.92 30.37 -20.22
CA TYR A 504 10.89 30.09 -21.65
C TYR A 504 12.25 30.37 -22.32
N ASN A 505 12.87 31.50 -22.01
CA ASN A 505 14.20 31.84 -22.53
C ASN A 505 15.28 30.86 -22.05
N SER A 506 15.20 30.40 -20.80
CA SER A 506 16.15 29.43 -20.25
C SER A 506 16.05 28.08 -20.94
N PHE A 507 14.84 27.54 -21.15
CA PHE A 507 14.64 26.24 -21.82
C PHE A 507 14.91 26.29 -23.33
N ASN A 508 14.83 27.46 -23.98
CA ASN A 508 15.18 27.60 -25.41
C ASN A 508 16.69 27.75 -25.67
N LYS A 509 17.48 28.20 -24.68
CA LYS A 509 18.92 28.44 -24.84
C LYS A 509 19.76 27.17 -24.89
N GLU A 510 19.21 26.00 -24.55
CA GLU A 510 19.93 24.74 -24.59
C GLU A 510 20.25 24.26 -26.03
N ASP A 511 19.62 24.83 -27.07
CA ASP A 511 19.72 24.32 -28.46
C ASP A 511 20.38 25.25 -29.51
N SER A 512 20.96 26.42 -29.18
CA SER A 512 21.75 27.16 -30.20
C SER A 512 22.79 28.15 -29.68
N CYS A 513 23.86 28.23 -30.48
CA CYS A 513 25.07 29.05 -30.40
C CYS A 513 24.87 30.46 -29.80
N ILE A 514 25.87 30.90 -29.02
CA ILE A 514 26.00 32.15 -28.25
C ILE A 514 25.70 33.47 -29.03
N PHE A 515 25.48 33.43 -30.35
CA PHE A 515 25.46 34.60 -31.24
C PHE A 515 24.14 34.88 -31.99
N ARG A 516 22.98 34.39 -31.53
CA ARG A 516 21.67 34.86 -32.06
C ARG A 516 21.02 35.88 -31.14
N GLU A 517 20.63 37.02 -31.71
CA GLU A 517 19.73 37.99 -31.09
C GLU A 517 18.47 37.30 -30.53
N ASN A 518 18.02 37.77 -29.37
CA ASN A 518 17.02 37.15 -28.49
C ASN A 518 15.92 36.36 -29.24
N PRO A 519 15.66 35.09 -28.88
CA PRO A 519 14.58 34.33 -29.48
C PRO A 519 13.24 35.08 -29.32
N PRO A 520 12.33 35.00 -30.30
CA PRO A 520 11.05 35.69 -30.21
C PRO A 520 10.26 35.20 -28.99
N LEU A 521 9.52 36.13 -28.38
CA LEU A 521 8.56 35.86 -27.31
C LEU A 521 7.69 34.64 -27.65
N PRO A 522 7.25 33.85 -26.64
CA PRO A 522 6.38 32.70 -26.89
C PRO A 522 5.18 33.15 -27.73
N CYS A 523 4.77 32.33 -28.70
CA CYS A 523 3.53 32.59 -29.44
C CYS A 523 2.39 32.64 -28.43
N GLN A 524 1.90 33.86 -28.18
CA GLN A 524 0.92 34.15 -27.14
C GLN A 524 -0.39 34.61 -27.77
N ARG A 525 -1.49 34.06 -27.28
CA ARG A 525 -2.84 34.50 -27.63
C ARG A 525 -3.49 35.14 -26.41
N ILE A 526 -3.87 36.41 -26.55
CA ILE A 526 -4.54 37.17 -25.50
C ILE A 526 -6.05 37.18 -25.79
N LEU A 527 -6.84 36.80 -24.80
CA LEU A 527 -8.27 36.57 -24.96
C LEU A 527 -9.05 37.24 -23.82
N HIS A 528 -9.97 38.13 -24.17
CA HIS A 528 -10.91 38.71 -23.21
C HIS A 528 -12.04 37.72 -22.89
N THR A 529 -12.28 37.44 -21.61
CA THR A 529 -13.22 36.38 -21.15
C THR A 529 -14.31 36.96 -20.24
N PRO A 530 -15.49 36.33 -20.12
CA PRO A 530 -16.53 36.80 -19.19
C PRO A 530 -16.11 36.88 -17.71
N TYR A 531 -15.02 36.18 -17.34
CA TYR A 531 -14.48 36.13 -15.98
C TYR A 531 -13.22 37.00 -15.79
N GLY A 532 -12.76 37.73 -16.82
CA GLY A 532 -11.50 38.50 -16.81
C GLY A 532 -10.69 38.28 -18.09
N GLY A 533 -9.48 37.72 -17.98
CA GLY A 533 -8.57 37.48 -19.10
C GLY A 533 -8.08 36.05 -19.22
N ARG A 534 -7.64 35.65 -20.43
CA ARG A 534 -6.89 34.41 -20.65
C ARG A 534 -5.68 34.68 -21.54
N LEU A 535 -4.52 34.18 -21.12
CA LEU A 535 -3.32 34.05 -21.94
C LEU A 535 -3.13 32.59 -22.31
N GLU A 536 -2.76 32.33 -23.56
CA GLU A 536 -2.42 31.00 -24.02
C GLU A 536 -1.02 31.01 -24.64
N TYR A 537 -0.17 30.10 -24.19
CA TYR A 537 1.20 29.93 -24.63
C TYR A 537 1.38 28.53 -25.23
N THR A 538 2.05 28.45 -26.36
CA THR A 538 2.60 27.17 -26.84
C THR A 538 4.01 27.03 -26.28
N LEU A 539 4.23 26.00 -25.46
CA LEU A 539 5.54 25.71 -24.85
C LEU A 539 6.54 25.21 -25.92
N PRO A 540 7.86 25.26 -25.67
CA PRO A 540 8.89 24.93 -26.67
C PRO A 540 8.71 23.56 -27.35
N TYR A 541 8.23 22.54 -26.63
CA TYR A 541 8.02 21.19 -27.15
C TYR A 541 6.56 20.87 -27.51
N GLY A 542 5.73 21.91 -27.61
CA GLY A 542 4.40 21.89 -28.23
C GLY A 542 3.21 21.67 -27.30
N ASN A 543 3.41 21.38 -26.01
CA ASN A 543 2.28 21.37 -25.06
C ASN A 543 1.75 22.79 -24.83
N LEU A 544 0.51 22.89 -24.37
CA LEU A 544 -0.22 24.15 -24.22
C LEU A 544 -0.25 24.56 -22.75
N LEU A 545 0.00 25.84 -22.49
CA LEU A 545 -0.16 26.47 -21.18
C LEU A 545 -1.20 27.60 -21.28
N MET A 546 -2.29 27.49 -20.53
CA MET A 546 -3.31 28.52 -20.43
C MET A 546 -3.29 29.16 -19.04
N VAL A 547 -3.21 30.49 -18.99
CA VAL A 547 -3.33 31.27 -17.75
C VAL A 547 -4.66 32.00 -17.76
N HIS A 548 -5.52 31.66 -16.80
CA HIS A 548 -6.84 32.23 -16.60
C HIS A 548 -6.76 33.28 -15.48
N PHE A 549 -6.76 34.56 -15.85
CA PHE A 549 -6.77 35.69 -14.93
C PHE A 549 -8.21 36.01 -14.52
N LYS A 550 -8.51 35.84 -13.24
CA LYS A 550 -9.85 36.04 -12.70
C LYS A 550 -10.01 37.45 -12.14
N ASP A 551 -11.08 38.10 -12.56
CA ASP A 551 -11.54 39.35 -11.97
C ASP A 551 -12.51 39.06 -10.81
N LYS A 552 -12.14 39.45 -9.59
CA LYS A 552 -12.97 39.28 -8.38
C LYS A 552 -14.35 39.95 -8.43
N LEU A 553 -14.53 40.97 -9.27
CA LEU A 553 -15.80 41.68 -9.48
C LEU A 553 -16.71 40.94 -10.45
N LEU A 554 -16.15 40.07 -11.30
CA LEU A 554 -16.90 39.30 -12.29
C LEU A 554 -17.18 37.88 -11.81
N ILE A 555 -16.26 37.27 -11.05
CA ILE A 555 -16.34 35.88 -10.66
C ILE A 555 -15.89 35.65 -9.21
N ARG A 556 -16.47 34.64 -8.54
CA ARG A 556 -16.07 34.25 -7.18
C ARG A 556 -14.58 33.95 -7.09
N HIS A 557 -13.95 34.57 -6.09
CA HIS A 557 -12.58 34.32 -5.68
C HIS A 557 -12.51 33.15 -4.68
N LYS A 558 -11.31 32.60 -4.47
CA LYS A 558 -10.92 31.42 -3.66
C LYS A 558 -10.73 30.14 -4.46
N LYS A 559 -9.79 29.32 -3.97
CA LYS A 559 -9.35 28.04 -4.54
C LYS A 559 -10.49 27.14 -5.00
N ARG A 560 -11.49 26.84 -4.17
CA ARG A 560 -12.64 25.98 -4.54
C ARG A 560 -13.36 26.44 -5.80
N TRP A 561 -13.56 27.74 -6.00
CA TRP A 561 -14.26 28.27 -7.16
C TRP A 561 -13.39 28.22 -8.43
N SER A 562 -12.08 28.42 -8.29
CA SER A 562 -11.10 28.13 -9.34
C SER A 562 -11.12 26.64 -9.74
N GLN A 563 -11.30 25.74 -8.76
CA GLN A 563 -11.46 24.32 -9.04
C GLN A 563 -12.75 24.01 -9.79
N ILE A 564 -13.88 24.60 -9.40
CA ILE A 564 -15.15 24.46 -10.13
C ILE A 564 -15.04 24.94 -11.58
N MET A 565 -14.31 26.03 -11.83
CA MET A 565 -14.08 26.52 -13.20
C MET A 565 -13.43 25.45 -14.09
N TYR A 566 -12.31 24.87 -13.66
CA TYR A 566 -11.64 23.86 -14.49
C TYR A 566 -12.43 22.56 -14.58
N LEU A 567 -13.15 22.17 -13.52
CA LEU A 567 -13.98 20.95 -13.55
C LEU A 567 -15.05 21.07 -14.63
N TYR A 568 -15.81 22.17 -14.64
CA TYR A 568 -16.86 22.37 -15.65
C TYR A 568 -16.30 22.71 -17.03
N TYR A 569 -15.23 23.48 -17.13
CA TYR A 569 -14.66 23.82 -18.43
C TYR A 569 -14.00 22.63 -19.12
N ILE A 570 -13.18 21.86 -18.40
CA ILE A 570 -12.43 20.75 -18.98
C ILE A 570 -13.34 19.53 -19.14
N LEU A 571 -14.00 19.11 -18.05
CA LEU A 571 -14.79 17.89 -18.05
C LEU A 571 -16.22 18.11 -18.56
N GLY A 572 -16.85 19.22 -18.19
CA GLY A 572 -18.22 19.53 -18.61
C GLY A 572 -18.33 20.05 -20.05
N TRP A 573 -17.47 21.00 -20.45
CA TRP A 573 -17.55 21.63 -21.76
C TRP A 573 -16.65 20.98 -22.79
N ARG A 574 -15.33 20.98 -22.59
CA ARG A 574 -14.37 20.51 -23.61
C ARG A 574 -14.48 19.04 -23.93
N LEU A 575 -14.76 18.21 -22.95
CA LEU A 575 -14.95 16.77 -23.15
C LEU A 575 -16.34 16.48 -23.73
N THR A 576 -17.42 16.89 -23.07
CA THR A 576 -18.80 16.52 -23.47
C THR A 576 -19.25 17.18 -24.78
N ARG A 577 -18.84 18.42 -25.08
CA ARG A 577 -19.27 19.13 -26.30
C ARG A 577 -18.87 18.41 -27.58
N LYS A 578 -17.70 17.76 -27.62
CA LYS A 578 -17.25 16.98 -28.78
C LYS A 578 -18.25 15.89 -29.14
N TYR A 579 -18.82 15.24 -28.12
CA TYR A 579 -19.82 14.18 -28.29
C TYR A 579 -21.20 14.73 -28.59
N PHE A 580 -21.57 15.84 -27.97
CA PHE A 580 -22.82 16.53 -28.26
C PHE A 580 -22.90 16.96 -29.74
N LYS A 581 -21.83 17.56 -30.30
CA LYS A 581 -21.79 17.91 -31.72
C LYS A 581 -21.90 16.69 -32.64
N LYS A 582 -21.30 15.55 -32.27
CA LYS A 582 -21.44 14.30 -33.04
C LYS A 582 -22.85 13.71 -32.96
N PHE A 583 -23.49 13.83 -31.80
CA PHE A 583 -24.88 13.45 -31.61
C PHE A 583 -25.82 14.30 -32.48
N GLU A 584 -25.63 15.62 -32.52
CA GLU A 584 -26.37 16.53 -33.41
C GLU A 584 -26.18 16.19 -34.90
N LEU A 585 -25.01 15.66 -35.27
CA LEU A 585 -24.71 15.18 -36.62
C LEU A 585 -25.33 13.81 -36.94
N GLY A 586 -26.12 13.22 -36.02
CA GLY A 586 -26.87 11.99 -36.23
C GLY A 586 -26.09 10.69 -35.99
N GLU A 587 -24.94 10.75 -35.30
CA GLU A 587 -24.23 9.52 -34.89
C GLU A 587 -25.01 8.74 -33.81
N ASP A 588 -24.84 7.41 -33.79
CA ASP A 588 -25.51 6.51 -32.85
C ASP A 588 -25.21 6.85 -31.38
N GLU A 589 -26.27 7.19 -30.62
CA GLU A 589 -26.23 7.57 -29.21
C GLU A 589 -25.53 6.52 -28.34
N SER A 590 -25.78 5.24 -28.59
CA SER A 590 -25.26 4.15 -27.76
C SER A 590 -23.73 4.06 -27.87
N LYS A 591 -23.22 4.15 -29.11
CA LYS A 591 -21.79 4.16 -29.43
C LYS A 591 -21.10 5.44 -28.93
N LEU A 592 -21.76 6.59 -29.03
CA LEU A 592 -21.25 7.86 -28.51
C LEU A 592 -21.12 7.81 -26.98
N ARG A 593 -22.13 7.27 -26.30
CA ARG A 593 -22.12 7.13 -24.83
C ARG A 593 -21.00 6.21 -24.37
N GLU A 594 -20.79 5.08 -25.03
CA GLU A 594 -19.68 4.16 -24.74
C GLU A 594 -18.32 4.84 -24.95
N THR A 595 -18.15 5.55 -26.07
CA THR A 595 -16.90 6.25 -26.41
C THR A 595 -16.61 7.39 -25.43
N MET A 596 -17.64 8.16 -25.06
CA MET A 596 -17.54 9.22 -24.06
C MET A 596 -17.16 8.64 -22.69
N MET A 597 -17.79 7.56 -22.25
CA MET A 597 -17.42 6.89 -20.98
C MET A 597 -15.94 6.48 -20.99
N LYS A 598 -15.47 5.95 -22.12
CA LYS A 598 -14.07 5.57 -22.31
C LYS A 598 -13.11 6.77 -22.26
N GLU A 599 -13.45 7.91 -22.87
CA GLU A 599 -12.63 9.13 -22.80
C GLU A 599 -12.67 9.76 -21.40
N LYS A 600 -13.82 9.72 -20.70
CA LYS A 600 -13.94 10.12 -19.28
C LYS A 600 -12.99 9.30 -18.39
N ASP A 601 -12.89 7.99 -18.63
CA ASP A 601 -12.01 7.11 -17.88
C ASP A 601 -10.52 7.37 -18.16
N ASN A 602 -10.18 7.84 -19.36
CA ASN A 602 -8.82 8.14 -19.81
C ASN A 602 -8.45 9.63 -19.71
N THR A 603 -9.31 10.46 -19.11
CA THR A 603 -9.04 11.87 -18.82
C THR A 603 -8.68 12.03 -17.35
N TYR A 604 -7.55 12.64 -17.05
CA TYR A 604 -7.08 12.90 -15.69
C TYR A 604 -6.85 14.40 -15.43
N LEU A 605 -7.13 14.85 -14.20
CA LEU A 605 -6.83 16.20 -13.73
C LEU A 605 -5.77 16.15 -12.63
N LEU A 606 -4.64 16.82 -12.82
CA LEU A 606 -3.61 16.98 -11.80
C LEU A 606 -3.85 18.30 -11.07
N ALA A 607 -4.29 18.24 -9.81
CA ALA A 607 -4.45 19.41 -8.95
C ALA A 607 -3.07 19.85 -8.41
N LEU A 608 -2.79 21.15 -8.52
CA LEU A 608 -1.53 21.78 -8.13
C LEU A 608 -1.77 23.08 -7.33
N ASP A 609 -0.96 23.30 -6.30
CA ASP A 609 -0.89 24.58 -5.58
C ASP A 609 0.27 25.41 -6.13
N GLY A 610 0.15 26.75 -6.20
CA GLY A 610 1.09 27.65 -6.85
C GLY A 610 2.56 27.60 -6.38
N ASP A 611 2.84 26.95 -5.24
CA ASP A 611 4.16 26.78 -4.63
C ASP A 611 4.74 25.36 -4.79
N THR A 612 4.13 24.51 -5.63
CA THR A 612 4.56 23.11 -5.80
C THR A 612 5.66 22.97 -6.85
N ASP A 613 6.72 22.23 -6.51
CA ASP A 613 7.78 21.76 -7.41
C ASP A 613 7.70 20.24 -7.57
N PHE A 614 7.65 19.75 -8.81
CA PHE A 614 7.53 18.32 -9.09
C PHE A 614 8.38 17.88 -10.29
N GLN A 615 8.70 16.59 -10.31
CA GLN A 615 9.41 15.96 -11.43
C GLN A 615 8.46 15.22 -12.37
N PRO A 616 8.73 15.18 -13.69
CA PRO A 616 7.88 14.48 -14.65
C PRO A 616 7.64 13.00 -14.31
N SER A 617 8.67 12.32 -13.79
CA SER A 617 8.57 10.93 -13.34
C SER A 617 7.54 10.72 -12.23
N ALA A 618 7.38 11.69 -11.32
CA ALA A 618 6.39 11.63 -10.26
C ALA A 618 4.96 11.64 -10.82
N VAL A 619 4.70 12.46 -11.85
CA VAL A 619 3.41 12.51 -12.55
C VAL A 619 3.13 11.19 -13.27
N MET A 620 4.12 10.62 -13.96
CA MET A 620 3.97 9.32 -14.65
C MET A 620 3.57 8.20 -13.67
N LEU A 621 4.14 8.19 -12.46
CA LEU A 621 3.81 7.19 -11.45
C LEU A 621 2.36 7.29 -10.96
N LEU A 622 1.77 8.49 -10.91
CA LEU A 622 0.34 8.65 -10.60
C LEU A 622 -0.53 8.16 -11.76
N ILE A 623 -0.17 8.49 -13.01
CA ILE A 623 -0.88 8.05 -14.22
C ILE A 623 -0.89 6.52 -14.31
N ASP A 624 0.26 5.88 -14.14
CA ASP A 624 0.40 4.42 -14.14
C ASP A 624 -0.50 3.78 -13.08
N ARG A 625 -0.64 4.43 -11.93
CA ARG A 625 -1.49 3.95 -10.83
C ARG A 625 -2.96 3.99 -11.21
N LEU A 626 -3.45 5.10 -11.76
CA LEU A 626 -4.84 5.22 -12.20
C LEU A 626 -5.13 4.31 -13.41
N LYS A 627 -4.23 4.21 -14.40
CA LYS A 627 -4.40 3.29 -15.55
C LYS A 627 -4.54 1.83 -15.10
N ARG A 628 -3.82 1.41 -14.06
CA ARG A 628 -3.86 0.03 -13.56
C ARG A 628 -5.14 -0.30 -12.77
N TYR A 629 -5.71 0.66 -12.07
CA TYR A 629 -6.83 0.42 -11.15
C TYR A 629 -8.07 1.24 -11.55
N PRO A 630 -9.02 0.64 -12.30
CA PRO A 630 -10.22 1.35 -12.79
C PRO A 630 -11.08 1.95 -11.68
N HIS A 631 -11.21 1.29 -10.52
CA HIS A 631 -11.99 1.79 -9.38
C HIS A 631 -11.29 2.88 -8.55
N VAL A 632 -10.05 3.26 -8.91
CA VAL A 632 -9.34 4.36 -8.25
C VAL A 632 -9.75 5.65 -8.93
N GLY A 633 -10.39 6.52 -8.14
CA GLY A 633 -10.85 7.84 -8.57
C GLY A 633 -9.80 8.93 -8.37
N ALA A 634 -8.85 8.74 -7.44
CA ALA A 634 -7.75 9.68 -7.23
C ALA A 634 -6.50 8.99 -6.67
N ALA A 635 -5.33 9.53 -6.98
CA ALA A 635 -4.07 9.15 -6.34
C ALA A 635 -3.26 10.40 -5.96
N CYS A 636 -2.79 10.46 -4.72
CA CYS A 636 -1.90 11.53 -4.26
C CYS A 636 -0.45 11.05 -4.21
N GLY A 637 0.46 11.96 -4.53
CA GLY A 637 1.89 11.76 -4.31
C GLY A 637 2.29 12.01 -2.86
N ARG A 638 3.58 11.86 -2.63
CA ARG A 638 4.27 12.19 -1.40
C ARG A 638 4.74 13.64 -1.43
N ILE A 639 4.46 14.36 -0.34
CA ILE A 639 4.77 15.79 -0.22
C ILE A 639 5.93 16.02 0.74
N HIS A 640 6.93 16.76 0.27
CA HIS A 640 8.13 17.13 1.02
C HIS A 640 8.14 18.64 1.32
N PRO A 641 8.11 19.04 2.59
CA PRO A 641 8.18 20.45 2.95
C PRO A 641 9.60 21.00 2.74
N THR A 642 9.68 22.17 2.12
CA THR A 642 10.90 22.93 1.86
C THR A 642 10.89 24.26 2.60
N GLY A 643 12.08 24.84 2.81
CA GLY A 643 12.28 26.04 3.64
C GLY A 643 13.35 25.84 4.71
N THR A 644 13.56 26.88 5.51
CA THR A 644 14.60 26.93 6.55
C THR A 644 14.00 27.26 7.93
N GLY A 645 14.75 26.95 8.99
CA GLY A 645 14.40 27.27 10.37
C GLY A 645 13.67 26.18 11.16
N PRO A 646 13.53 26.36 12.49
CA PRO A 646 12.98 25.33 13.39
C PRO A 646 11.54 24.93 13.09
N MET A 647 10.70 25.88 12.64
CA MET A 647 9.31 25.59 12.30
C MET A 647 9.21 24.65 11.08
N VAL A 648 10.11 24.80 10.11
CA VAL A 648 10.20 23.88 8.97
C VAL A 648 10.76 22.53 9.39
N TRP A 649 11.73 22.48 10.31
CA TRP A 649 12.23 21.21 10.86
C TRP A 649 11.13 20.40 11.55
N TYR A 650 10.31 21.05 12.38
CA TYR A 650 9.13 20.43 12.99
C TYR A 650 8.21 19.81 11.92
N GLN A 651 7.88 20.59 10.89
CA GLN A 651 6.99 20.15 9.81
C GLN A 651 7.60 19.04 8.94
N LYS A 652 8.91 19.06 8.70
CA LYS A 652 9.63 17.99 7.98
C LYS A 652 9.44 16.63 8.66
N PHE A 653 9.61 16.57 9.97
CA PHE A 653 9.39 15.32 10.70
C PHE A 653 7.91 14.97 10.81
N GLU A 654 7.03 15.94 11.06
CA GLU A 654 5.58 15.72 11.11
C GLU A 654 5.04 15.14 9.80
N TYR A 655 5.40 15.73 8.66
CA TYR A 655 5.00 15.24 7.33
C TYR A 655 5.58 13.86 7.06
N ALA A 656 6.82 13.59 7.49
CA ALA A 656 7.43 12.28 7.34
C ALA A 656 6.65 11.21 8.11
N VAL A 657 6.39 11.42 9.40
CA VAL A 657 5.61 10.47 10.24
C VAL A 657 4.18 10.31 9.70
N GLY A 658 3.53 11.40 9.28
CA GLY A 658 2.19 11.35 8.69
C GLY A 658 2.13 10.53 7.39
N HIS A 659 3.13 10.66 6.52
CA HIS A 659 3.21 9.87 5.29
C HIS A 659 3.66 8.42 5.55
N TRP A 660 4.65 8.21 6.42
CA TRP A 660 5.19 6.89 6.73
C TRP A 660 4.16 6.01 7.43
N LEU A 661 3.48 6.53 8.45
CA LEU A 661 2.61 5.75 9.32
C LEU A 661 1.13 5.93 8.96
N GLN A 662 0.59 7.13 9.12
CA GLN A 662 -0.85 7.36 9.02
C GLN A 662 -1.41 7.15 7.60
N LYS A 663 -0.93 7.89 6.60
CA LYS A 663 -1.44 7.74 5.21
C LYS A 663 -1.23 6.33 4.67
N THR A 664 -0.14 5.70 5.07
CA THR A 664 0.16 4.34 4.66
C THR A 664 -0.80 3.33 5.30
N ALA A 665 -1.13 3.50 6.58
CA ALA A 665 -2.17 2.72 7.25
C ALA A 665 -3.53 2.90 6.56
N GLU A 666 -3.92 4.15 6.27
CA GLU A 666 -5.15 4.45 5.55
C GLU A 666 -5.20 3.75 4.19
N HIS A 667 -4.12 3.81 3.40
CA HIS A 667 -4.01 3.11 2.12
C HIS A 667 -4.21 1.59 2.28
N VAL A 668 -3.48 0.97 3.22
CA VAL A 668 -3.45 -0.49 3.37
C VAL A 668 -4.77 -1.05 3.90
N PHE A 669 -5.36 -0.42 4.92
CA PHE A 669 -6.62 -0.88 5.51
C PHE A 669 -7.85 -0.53 4.68
N GLY A 670 -7.77 0.52 3.86
CA GLY A 670 -8.85 0.89 2.96
C GLY A 670 -8.42 1.90 1.90
N CYS A 671 -8.63 3.17 2.20
CA CYS A 671 -8.35 4.30 1.33
C CYS A 671 -7.84 5.50 2.14
N VAL A 672 -7.11 6.37 1.46
CA VAL A 672 -6.66 7.65 2.01
C VAL A 672 -7.87 8.58 2.14
N LEU A 673 -7.95 9.33 3.25
CA LEU A 673 -9.10 10.21 3.51
C LEU A 673 -8.99 11.58 2.82
N CYS A 674 -7.79 11.95 2.37
CA CYS A 674 -7.52 13.24 1.74
C CYS A 674 -6.36 13.14 0.76
N SER A 675 -6.62 13.53 -0.49
CA SER A 675 -5.60 13.86 -1.49
C SER A 675 -5.25 15.34 -1.35
N PRO A 676 -4.02 15.72 -0.98
CA PRO A 676 -3.63 17.13 -0.86
C PRO A 676 -3.78 17.86 -2.19
N GLY A 677 -4.28 19.09 -2.18
CA GLY A 677 -4.46 19.90 -3.39
C GLY A 677 -3.17 20.29 -4.11
N CYS A 678 -2.01 20.18 -3.45
CA CYS A 678 -0.72 20.54 -4.04
C CYS A 678 -0.20 19.55 -5.08
N PHE A 679 -0.47 18.25 -4.96
CA PHE A 679 0.01 17.25 -5.95
C PHE A 679 -0.81 15.96 -5.93
N SER A 680 -1.97 16.00 -6.59
CA SER A 680 -2.91 14.87 -6.65
C SER A 680 -3.57 14.72 -8.01
N LEU A 681 -3.63 13.49 -8.53
CA LEU A 681 -4.21 13.16 -9.82
C LEU A 681 -5.61 12.57 -9.63
N PHE A 682 -6.61 13.12 -10.31
CA PHE A 682 -8.02 12.72 -10.25
C PHE A 682 -8.51 12.17 -11.59
N ARG A 683 -9.36 11.15 -11.57
CA ARG A 683 -10.02 10.58 -12.74
C ARG A 683 -11.24 11.42 -13.14
N GLY A 684 -11.33 11.79 -14.42
CA GLY A 684 -12.46 12.53 -14.99
C GLY A 684 -13.79 11.82 -14.74
N ALA A 685 -13.86 10.51 -14.98
CA ALA A 685 -15.06 9.71 -14.69
C ALA A 685 -15.50 9.78 -13.22
N ALA A 686 -14.56 9.80 -12.27
CA ALA A 686 -14.86 9.86 -10.84
C ALA A 686 -15.35 11.26 -10.40
N LEU A 687 -14.79 12.31 -11.00
CA LEU A 687 -15.22 13.69 -10.75
C LEU A 687 -16.61 13.97 -11.36
N MET A 688 -16.88 13.43 -12.56
CA MET A 688 -18.15 13.57 -13.26
C MET A 688 -19.23 12.57 -12.83
N ASP A 689 -19.06 11.95 -11.67
CA ASP A 689 -20.09 11.11 -11.06
C ASP A 689 -21.21 12.01 -10.48
N ASP A 690 -22.47 11.55 -10.54
CA ASP A 690 -23.67 12.39 -10.45
C ASP A 690 -23.74 13.25 -9.17
N ASN A 691 -23.15 12.76 -8.09
CA ASN A 691 -23.17 13.42 -6.78
C ASN A 691 -21.84 14.09 -6.40
N VAL A 692 -20.78 13.97 -7.20
CA VAL A 692 -19.47 14.56 -6.86
C VAL A 692 -19.44 16.02 -7.27
N MET A 693 -19.37 16.32 -8.57
CA MET A 693 -19.33 17.70 -9.06
C MET A 693 -20.54 18.52 -8.60
N LYS A 694 -21.74 17.95 -8.62
CA LYS A 694 -22.97 18.63 -8.19
C LYS A 694 -22.88 19.07 -6.73
N ARG A 695 -22.55 18.17 -5.80
CA ARG A 695 -22.39 18.53 -4.38
C ARG A 695 -21.21 19.46 -4.16
N TYR A 696 -20.12 19.29 -4.91
CA TYR A 696 -18.95 20.15 -4.82
C TYR A 696 -19.22 21.61 -5.21
N THR A 697 -20.25 21.88 -6.03
CA THR A 697 -20.70 23.26 -6.35
C THR A 697 -21.66 23.90 -5.33
N THR A 698 -22.07 23.16 -4.30
CA THR A 698 -23.06 23.64 -3.33
C THR A 698 -22.56 24.86 -2.57
N LYS A 699 -23.34 25.95 -2.56
CA LYS A 699 -22.98 27.19 -1.86
C LYS A 699 -22.94 26.96 -0.36
N SER A 700 -21.94 27.52 0.32
CA SER A 700 -21.88 27.51 1.78
C SER A 700 -22.96 28.44 2.35
N THR A 701 -24.01 27.84 2.91
CA THR A 701 -25.18 28.54 3.50
C THR A 701 -25.19 28.51 5.02
N GLU A 702 -24.64 27.45 5.61
CA GLU A 702 -24.61 27.22 7.05
C GLU A 702 -23.18 27.36 7.58
N ALA A 703 -23.03 27.66 8.87
CA ALA A 703 -21.73 27.81 9.52
C ALA A 703 -20.82 26.58 9.34
N SER A 704 -21.37 25.37 9.42
CA SER A 704 -20.68 24.09 9.20
C SER A 704 -20.13 23.97 7.78
N HIS A 705 -20.87 24.44 6.78
CA HIS A 705 -20.48 24.39 5.37
C HIS A 705 -19.20 25.19 5.10
N TYR A 706 -19.00 26.34 5.77
CA TYR A 706 -17.77 27.13 5.60
C TYR A 706 -16.52 26.39 6.10
N ILE A 707 -16.65 25.59 7.16
CA ILE A 707 -15.54 24.81 7.72
C ILE A 707 -15.29 23.56 6.87
N GLN A 708 -16.36 22.88 6.48
CA GLN A 708 -16.25 21.62 5.75
C GLN A 708 -15.87 21.84 4.28
N TYR A 709 -16.54 22.77 3.59
CA TYR A 709 -16.45 22.92 2.14
C TYR A 709 -15.39 23.93 1.71
N ASP A 710 -15.24 25.05 2.44
CA ASP A 710 -14.38 26.16 1.99
C ASP A 710 -12.99 26.18 2.67
N GLN A 711 -12.86 25.65 3.90
CA GLN A 711 -11.55 25.53 4.57
C GLN A 711 -10.84 24.19 4.32
N GLY A 712 -11.58 23.16 3.91
CA GLY A 712 -11.08 21.81 3.67
C GLY A 712 -11.56 21.25 2.33
N GLU A 713 -11.52 22.06 1.29
CA GLU A 713 -12.08 21.78 -0.04
C GLU A 713 -11.51 20.48 -0.65
N ASP A 714 -10.21 20.24 -0.48
CA ASP A 714 -9.54 19.02 -0.96
C ASP A 714 -10.08 17.76 -0.23
N ARG A 715 -10.26 17.85 1.09
CA ARG A 715 -10.81 16.77 1.91
C ARG A 715 -12.29 16.56 1.64
N TRP A 716 -13.03 17.63 1.38
CA TRP A 716 -14.43 17.56 1.00
C TRP A 716 -14.61 16.82 -0.34
N LEU A 717 -13.80 17.16 -1.35
CA LEU A 717 -13.81 16.47 -2.63
C LEU A 717 -13.50 14.98 -2.47
N CYS A 718 -12.50 14.62 -1.66
CA CYS A 718 -12.23 13.22 -1.35
C CYS A 718 -13.39 12.53 -0.62
N THR A 719 -14.02 13.20 0.36
CA THR A 719 -15.17 12.65 1.09
C THR A 719 -16.31 12.31 0.13
N LEU A 720 -16.58 13.18 -0.84
CA LEU A 720 -17.58 12.93 -1.89
C LEU A 720 -17.22 11.72 -2.78
N LEU A 721 -15.96 11.61 -3.20
CA LEU A 721 -15.48 10.45 -3.97
C LEU A 721 -15.64 9.13 -3.19
N LEU A 722 -15.24 9.14 -1.91
CA LEU A 722 -15.34 7.99 -1.03
C LEU A 722 -16.80 7.55 -0.84
N GLN A 723 -17.71 8.50 -0.60
CA GLN A 723 -19.16 8.26 -0.46
C GLN A 723 -19.81 7.74 -1.77
N GLN A 724 -19.27 8.07 -2.95
CA GLN A 724 -19.72 7.51 -4.23
C GLN A 724 -19.11 6.14 -4.58
N GLY A 725 -18.20 5.61 -3.76
CA GLY A 725 -17.63 4.27 -3.98
C GLY A 725 -16.26 4.26 -4.67
N TRP A 726 -15.67 5.43 -4.94
CA TRP A 726 -14.33 5.54 -5.51
C TRP A 726 -13.26 5.34 -4.44
N ARG A 727 -12.15 4.69 -4.84
CA ARG A 727 -10.97 4.57 -3.98
C ARG A 727 -10.02 5.75 -4.20
N VAL A 728 -9.49 6.29 -3.11
CA VAL A 728 -8.36 7.24 -3.11
C VAL A 728 -7.10 6.53 -2.64
N GLU A 729 -6.02 6.62 -3.41
CA GLU A 729 -4.76 5.93 -3.12
C GLU A 729 -3.58 6.89 -2.88
N TYR A 730 -2.58 6.41 -2.14
CA TYR A 730 -1.32 7.11 -1.91
C TYR A 730 -0.18 6.40 -2.65
N ASN A 731 0.59 7.14 -3.46
CA ASN A 731 1.78 6.60 -4.13
C ASN A 731 3.07 7.17 -3.52
N ALA A 732 3.71 6.39 -2.64
CA ALA A 732 4.92 6.82 -1.94
C ALA A 732 6.17 7.02 -2.82
N ALA A 733 6.16 6.55 -4.07
CA ALA A 733 7.27 6.75 -5.01
C ALA A 733 7.12 8.03 -5.86
N SER A 734 5.98 8.71 -5.76
CA SER A 734 5.66 9.92 -6.54
C SER A 734 5.92 11.14 -5.66
N ASP A 735 7.13 11.71 -5.73
CA ASP A 735 7.56 12.80 -4.85
C ASP A 735 7.27 14.20 -5.45
N ALA A 736 6.82 15.12 -4.61
CA ALA A 736 6.68 16.54 -4.90
C ALA A 736 7.05 17.39 -3.67
N TYR A 737 7.41 18.65 -3.90
CA TYR A 737 7.93 19.57 -2.90
C TYR A 737 7.04 20.82 -2.80
N THR A 738 6.84 21.35 -1.59
CA THR A 738 6.01 22.53 -1.30
C THR A 738 6.71 23.42 -0.28
N ASN A 739 6.43 24.72 -0.27
CA ASN A 739 6.99 25.63 0.72
C ASN A 739 6.22 25.51 2.04
N ALA A 740 6.92 25.25 3.14
CA ALA A 740 6.30 25.20 4.46
C ALA A 740 6.33 26.57 5.15
N PRO A 741 5.31 26.91 5.97
CA PRO A 741 5.33 28.09 6.83
C PRO A 741 6.61 28.16 7.67
N GLN A 742 7.34 29.28 7.58
CA GLN A 742 8.57 29.49 8.33
C GLN A 742 8.31 30.17 9.68
N ASP A 743 7.29 31.03 9.73
CA ASP A 743 6.92 31.77 10.93
C ASP A 743 5.89 31.01 11.79
N PHE A 744 6.04 31.12 13.11
CA PHE A 744 5.12 30.51 14.08
C PHE A 744 3.67 30.97 13.89
N LYS A 745 3.46 32.26 13.56
CA LYS A 745 2.14 32.84 13.30
C LYS A 745 1.49 32.23 12.04
N GLU A 746 2.26 32.12 10.96
CA GLU A 746 1.77 31.55 9.70
C GLU A 746 1.39 30.08 9.89
N PHE A 747 2.23 29.31 10.59
CA PHE A 747 1.95 27.91 10.95
C PHE A 747 0.64 27.78 11.76
N TYR A 748 0.45 28.57 12.81
CA TYR A 748 -0.79 28.52 13.62
C TYR A 748 -2.03 28.88 12.78
N ASN A 749 -1.94 29.89 11.90
CA ASN A 749 -3.05 30.28 11.03
C ASN A 749 -3.39 29.22 9.98
N GLN A 750 -2.41 28.50 9.45
CA GLN A 750 -2.65 27.36 8.58
C GLN A 750 -3.39 26.25 9.33
N ARG A 751 -2.93 25.89 10.52
CA ARG A 751 -3.49 24.77 11.32
C ARG A 751 -4.84 25.07 11.96
N ARG A 752 -5.17 26.36 12.14
CA ARG A 752 -6.53 26.81 12.45
C ARG A 752 -7.56 26.32 11.43
N ARG A 753 -7.19 26.22 10.14
CA ARG A 753 -8.08 25.74 9.07
C ARG A 753 -8.09 24.22 8.96
N TRP A 754 -6.91 23.60 9.03
CA TRP A 754 -6.77 22.17 8.77
C TRP A 754 -7.35 21.29 9.88
N GLY A 755 -7.22 21.68 11.15
CA GLY A 755 -7.73 20.89 12.28
C GLY A 755 -9.25 20.71 12.25
N PRO A 756 -10.04 21.80 12.26
CA PRO A 756 -11.50 21.72 12.29
C PRO A 756 -12.08 21.10 11.02
N SER A 757 -11.53 21.42 9.84
CA SER A 757 -11.98 20.83 8.58
C SER A 757 -11.70 19.33 8.48
N THR A 758 -10.57 18.87 9.04
CA THR A 758 -10.26 17.44 9.15
C THR A 758 -11.27 16.73 10.03
N MET A 759 -11.59 17.32 11.18
CA MET A 759 -12.59 16.77 12.10
C MET A 759 -13.98 16.71 11.46
N ALA A 760 -14.44 17.81 10.87
CA ALA A 760 -15.77 17.90 10.25
C ALA A 760 -15.97 16.87 9.14
N ASN A 761 -15.03 16.77 8.19
CA ASN A 761 -15.13 15.82 7.08
C ASN A 761 -15.01 14.36 7.54
N THR A 762 -14.17 14.07 8.54
CA THR A 762 -14.05 12.71 9.06
C THR A 762 -15.30 12.29 9.83
N ILE A 763 -15.92 13.20 10.60
CA ILE A 763 -17.20 12.93 11.28
C ILE A 763 -18.32 12.70 10.25
N ASP A 764 -18.39 13.47 9.16
CA ASP A 764 -19.36 13.24 8.07
C ASP A 764 -19.18 11.85 7.42
N LEU A 765 -17.94 11.46 7.15
CA LEU A 765 -17.64 10.13 6.62
C LEU A 765 -18.01 9.01 7.60
N LEU A 766 -17.74 9.20 8.90
CA LEU A 766 -18.08 8.23 9.94
C LEU A 766 -19.60 8.13 10.15
N GLY A 767 -20.32 9.25 10.12
CA GLY A 767 -21.78 9.28 10.22
C GLY A 767 -22.47 8.56 9.06
N SER A 768 -21.89 8.66 7.85
CA SER A 768 -22.31 7.92 6.66
C SER A 768 -21.58 6.58 6.48
N GLY A 769 -20.85 6.10 7.49
CA GLY A 769 -19.91 4.99 7.38
C GLY A 769 -20.55 3.67 6.94
N SER A 770 -21.73 3.32 7.47
CA SER A 770 -22.42 2.08 7.08
C SER A 770 -22.83 2.08 5.61
N LEU A 771 -23.41 3.18 5.12
CA LEU A 771 -23.80 3.33 3.72
C LEU A 771 -22.57 3.37 2.81
N THR A 772 -21.53 4.10 3.24
CA THR A 772 -20.28 4.20 2.51
C THR A 772 -19.58 2.85 2.39
N SER A 773 -19.61 2.00 3.43
CA SER A 773 -19.01 0.66 3.39
C SER A 773 -19.75 -0.28 2.43
N GLN A 774 -21.07 -0.12 2.28
CA GLN A 774 -21.87 -0.89 1.31
C GLN A 774 -21.56 -0.48 -0.14
N ARG A 775 -21.35 0.83 -0.39
CA ARG A 775 -21.06 1.35 -1.73
C ARG A 775 -19.58 1.22 -2.11
N ASN A 776 -18.67 1.47 -1.17
CA ASN A 776 -17.24 1.51 -1.40
C ASN A 776 -16.57 0.22 -0.92
N SER A 777 -16.20 -0.63 -1.87
CA SER A 777 -15.53 -1.90 -1.58
C SER A 777 -14.16 -1.79 -0.87
N SER A 778 -13.60 -0.57 -0.80
CA SER A 778 -12.34 -0.26 -0.11
C SER A 778 -12.56 0.21 1.33
N ILE A 779 -13.78 0.59 1.73
CA ILE A 779 -14.10 1.02 3.09
C ILE A 779 -14.78 -0.15 3.81
N SER A 780 -14.05 -0.76 4.74
CA SER A 780 -14.54 -1.89 5.55
C SER A 780 -14.97 -1.45 6.95
N LYS A 781 -15.76 -2.26 7.65
CA LYS A 781 -16.13 -1.99 9.05
C LYS A 781 -14.92 -1.81 9.99
N PRO A 782 -13.82 -2.59 9.89
CA PRO A 782 -12.61 -2.36 10.67
C PRO A 782 -11.90 -1.05 10.33
N PHE A 783 -11.93 -0.64 9.07
CA PHE A 783 -11.40 0.66 8.68
C PHE A 783 -12.19 1.78 9.35
N ILE A 784 -13.53 1.67 9.39
CA ILE A 784 -14.37 2.62 10.13
C ILE A 784 -14.03 2.61 11.63
N LEU A 785 -13.87 1.44 12.24
CA LEU A 785 -13.45 1.32 13.64
C LEU A 785 -12.08 1.97 13.89
N TYR A 786 -11.11 1.75 13.01
CA TYR A 786 -9.80 2.41 13.06
C TYR A 786 -9.93 3.93 13.01
N GLN A 787 -10.78 4.46 12.12
CA GLN A 787 -11.03 5.90 12.02
C GLN A 787 -11.76 6.46 13.25
N ILE A 788 -12.69 5.70 13.85
CA ILE A 788 -13.33 6.06 15.13
C ILE A 788 -12.28 6.14 16.24
N LEU A 789 -11.44 5.11 16.38
CA LEU A 789 -10.37 5.08 17.39
C LEU A 789 -9.38 6.23 17.20
N SER A 790 -9.00 6.51 15.95
CA SER A 790 -8.12 7.64 15.62
C SER A 790 -8.78 8.98 15.96
N MET A 791 -10.08 9.16 15.66
CA MET A 791 -10.82 10.37 15.98
C MET A 791 -10.95 10.59 17.50
N VAL A 792 -11.29 9.54 18.24
CA VAL A 792 -11.36 9.58 19.71
C VAL A 792 -10.00 9.92 20.31
N ALA A 793 -8.93 9.31 19.80
CA ALA A 793 -7.56 9.61 20.23
C ALA A 793 -7.18 11.09 19.97
N SER A 794 -7.57 11.66 18.81
CA SER A 794 -7.35 13.09 18.52
C SER A 794 -8.17 14.02 19.43
N ILE A 795 -9.42 13.66 19.76
CA ILE A 795 -10.26 14.46 20.67
C ILE A 795 -9.71 14.45 22.09
N LEU A 796 -9.24 13.30 22.58
CA LEU A 796 -8.72 13.13 23.95
C LEU A 796 -7.24 13.54 24.11
N GLY A 797 -6.57 13.97 23.03
CA GLY A 797 -5.16 14.38 23.02
C GLY A 797 -4.79 15.43 24.09
N PRO A 798 -5.56 16.52 24.26
CA PRO A 798 -5.30 17.51 25.30
C PRO A 798 -5.28 16.92 26.72
N ALA A 799 -6.29 16.11 27.08
CA ALA A 799 -6.37 15.47 28.38
C ALA A 799 -5.21 14.48 28.61
N ALA A 800 -4.82 13.73 27.58
CA ALA A 800 -3.68 12.82 27.64
C ALA A 800 -2.37 13.53 27.98
N ILE A 801 -2.11 14.70 27.38
CA ILE A 801 -0.93 15.50 27.66
C ILE A 801 -0.95 16.01 29.10
N CYS A 802 -2.10 16.51 29.59
CA CYS A 802 -2.23 16.95 30.97
C CYS A 802 -1.98 15.81 31.97
N LEU A 803 -2.47 14.60 31.71
CA LEU A 803 -2.21 13.42 32.54
C LEU A 803 -0.73 13.02 32.54
N MET A 804 -0.08 13.07 31.37
CA MET A 804 1.34 12.76 31.23
C MET A 804 2.21 13.75 32.02
N ILE A 805 1.93 15.06 31.90
CA ILE A 805 2.63 16.11 32.66
C ILE A 805 2.33 15.99 34.16
N SER A 806 1.09 15.68 34.54
CA SER A 806 0.73 15.43 35.94
C SER A 806 1.53 14.28 36.55
N GLY A 807 1.68 13.16 35.83
CA GLY A 807 2.50 12.04 36.27
C GLY A 807 3.97 12.44 36.49
N SER A 808 4.52 13.25 35.58
CA SER A 808 5.86 13.79 35.72
C SER A 808 6.02 14.71 36.94
N LEU A 809 5.10 15.65 37.14
CA LEU A 809 5.15 16.58 38.27
C LEU A 809 5.03 15.85 39.60
N SER A 810 4.19 14.82 39.69
CA SER A 810 4.07 14.00 40.90
C SER A 810 5.38 13.25 41.21
N PHE A 811 6.07 12.74 40.18
CA PHE A 811 7.36 12.06 40.34
C PHE A 811 8.49 13.03 40.72
N ILE A 812 8.65 14.15 40.01
CA ILE A 812 9.77 15.10 40.19
C ILE A 812 9.63 15.91 41.49
N LEU A 813 8.42 16.41 41.78
CA LEU A 813 8.20 17.33 42.90
C LEU A 813 7.70 16.61 44.17
N HIS A 814 7.52 15.28 44.11
CA HIS A 814 6.97 14.47 45.21
C HIS A 814 5.63 15.00 45.78
N ILE A 815 4.85 15.68 44.94
CA ILE A 815 3.52 16.21 45.32
C ILE A 815 2.45 15.16 45.12
N ASN A 816 1.38 15.24 45.91
CA ASN A 816 0.24 14.35 45.78
C ASN A 816 -0.33 14.44 44.33
N PRO A 817 -0.66 13.30 43.69
CA PRO A 817 -1.19 13.27 42.32
C PRO A 817 -2.36 14.23 42.08
N LYS A 818 -3.17 14.50 43.10
CA LYS A 818 -4.29 15.44 43.05
C LYS A 818 -3.83 16.88 42.75
N TYR A 819 -2.80 17.35 43.45
CA TYR A 819 -2.24 18.68 43.26
C TYR A 819 -1.41 18.75 41.97
N ALA A 820 -0.74 17.66 41.59
CA ALA A 820 -0.03 17.56 40.31
C ALA A 820 -0.96 17.73 39.11
N LEU A 821 -2.14 17.10 39.14
CA LEU A 821 -3.12 17.19 38.07
C LEU A 821 -3.71 18.59 37.96
N LEU A 822 -4.00 19.22 39.10
CA LEU A 822 -4.46 20.61 39.13
C LEU A 822 -3.42 21.56 38.53
N LEU A 823 -2.15 21.38 38.88
CA LEU A 823 -1.05 22.20 38.34
C LEU A 823 -0.82 21.97 36.84
N ALA A 824 -1.00 20.74 36.34
CA ALA A 824 -0.87 20.42 34.93
C ALA A 824 -2.02 20.95 34.06
N THR A 825 -3.22 21.08 34.64
CA THR A 825 -4.45 21.49 33.92
C THR A 825 -4.76 23.00 34.04
N ALA A 826 -4.25 23.68 35.07
CA ALA A 826 -4.52 25.10 35.27
C ALA A 826 -4.01 26.00 34.12
N PRO A 827 -2.74 25.92 33.65
CA PRO A 827 -2.26 26.79 32.57
C PRO A 827 -3.03 26.63 31.24
N PRO A 828 -3.36 25.40 30.76
CA PRO A 828 -4.17 25.22 29.56
C PRO A 828 -5.60 25.74 29.71
N VAL A 829 -6.21 25.60 30.89
CA VAL A 829 -7.56 26.15 31.16
C VAL A 829 -7.52 27.67 31.15
N VAL A 830 -6.50 28.30 31.75
CA VAL A 830 -6.30 29.75 31.69
C VAL A 830 -6.10 30.19 30.23
N TYR A 831 -5.26 29.49 29.46
CA TYR A 831 -5.07 29.78 28.04
C TYR A 831 -6.36 29.67 27.24
N LEU A 832 -7.16 28.61 27.46
CA LEU A 832 -8.49 28.44 26.85
C LEU A 832 -9.40 29.63 27.15
N LEU A 833 -9.50 30.06 28.41
CA LEU A 833 -10.31 31.22 28.81
C LEU A 833 -9.81 32.54 28.20
N LEU A 834 -8.48 32.72 28.12
CA LEU A 834 -7.86 33.87 27.47
C LEU A 834 -8.15 33.89 25.96
N CYS A 835 -8.12 32.74 25.29
CA CYS A 835 -8.45 32.63 23.86
C CYS A 835 -9.88 33.07 23.53
N PHE A 836 -10.83 32.95 24.46
CA PHE A 836 -12.18 33.49 24.25
C PHE A 836 -12.26 35.02 24.35
N LYS A 837 -11.31 35.66 25.05
CA LYS A 837 -11.35 37.12 25.32
C LYS A 837 -10.37 37.93 24.46
N LEU A 838 -9.23 37.36 24.08
CA LEU A 838 -8.13 38.06 23.43
C LEU A 838 -8.23 38.01 21.90
N LYS A 839 -7.48 38.88 21.20
CA LYS A 839 -7.33 38.86 19.74
C LYS A 839 -6.40 37.72 19.29
N SER A 840 -6.64 37.18 18.10
CA SER A 840 -5.89 36.07 17.49
C SER A 840 -4.36 36.23 17.60
N ASP A 841 -3.83 37.42 17.29
CA ASP A 841 -2.40 37.68 17.31
C ASP A 841 -1.80 37.59 18.72
N THR A 842 -2.52 38.09 19.73
CA THR A 842 -2.12 37.99 21.14
C THR A 842 -2.21 36.54 21.63
N GLN A 843 -3.21 35.78 21.18
CA GLN A 843 -3.34 34.36 21.52
C GLN A 843 -2.18 33.54 20.99
N ILE A 844 -1.72 33.82 19.75
CA ILE A 844 -0.55 33.17 19.14
C ILE A 844 0.73 33.56 19.89
N ALA A 845 0.88 34.84 20.28
CA ALA A 845 2.04 35.28 21.05
C ALA A 845 2.12 34.58 22.42
N ILE A 846 0.99 34.44 23.13
CA ILE A 846 0.92 33.67 24.38
C ILE A 846 1.23 32.21 24.12
N ALA A 847 0.68 31.62 23.05
CA ALA A 847 0.99 30.25 22.66
C ALA A 847 2.48 30.06 22.42
N ALA A 848 3.16 30.98 21.74
CA ALA A 848 4.60 30.89 21.47
C ALA A 848 5.42 30.85 22.77
N VAL A 849 5.12 31.74 23.73
CA VAL A 849 5.78 31.74 25.04
C VAL A 849 5.49 30.45 25.80
N MET A 850 4.22 30.01 25.82
CA MET A 850 3.84 28.76 26.46
C MET A 850 4.50 27.56 25.79
N SER A 851 4.61 27.50 24.47
CA SER A 851 5.26 26.40 23.75
C SER A 851 6.72 26.21 24.17
N VAL A 852 7.45 27.29 24.44
CA VAL A 852 8.82 27.22 24.98
C VAL A 852 8.82 26.63 26.38
N LEU A 853 7.93 27.09 27.28
CA LEU A 853 7.80 26.56 28.63
C LEU A 853 7.41 25.07 28.64
N TYR A 854 6.46 24.70 27.79
CA TYR A 854 6.02 23.32 27.63
C TYR A 854 7.09 22.42 27.03
N ALA A 855 7.99 22.93 26.20
CA ALA A 855 9.13 22.16 25.70
C ALA A 855 10.07 21.74 26.86
N PHE A 856 10.34 22.64 27.81
CA PHE A 856 11.10 22.29 29.02
C PHE A 856 10.35 21.30 29.91
N LEU A 857 9.04 21.47 30.10
CA LEU A 857 8.20 20.52 30.84
C LEU A 857 8.21 19.13 30.18
N MET A 858 8.24 19.05 28.85
CA MET A 858 8.32 17.79 28.12
C MET A 858 9.66 17.08 28.30
N ILE A 859 10.76 17.83 28.33
CA ILE A 859 12.08 17.26 28.64
C ILE A 859 12.06 16.67 30.07
N GLY A 860 11.53 17.43 31.04
CA GLY A 860 11.34 16.93 32.41
C GLY A 860 10.44 15.68 32.45
N THR A 861 9.38 15.66 31.64
CA THR A 861 8.47 14.50 31.52
C THR A 861 9.20 13.27 30.99
N ALA A 862 9.98 13.40 29.91
CA ALA A 862 10.78 12.29 29.38
C ALA A 862 11.79 11.78 30.41
N LEU A 863 12.50 12.68 31.11
CA LEU A 863 13.46 12.32 32.16
C LEU A 863 12.78 11.66 33.36
N SER A 864 11.58 12.09 33.75
CA SER A 864 10.83 11.47 34.86
C SER A 864 10.40 10.04 34.55
N ILE A 865 10.05 9.75 33.30
CA ILE A 865 9.69 8.38 32.89
C ILE A 865 10.94 7.50 32.92
N ILE A 866 12.09 8.01 32.46
CA ILE A 866 13.38 7.31 32.58
C ILE A 866 13.75 7.09 34.05
N GLY A 867 13.65 8.13 34.88
CA GLY A 867 13.89 8.06 36.32
C GLY A 867 13.00 7.02 37.00
N SER A 868 11.72 6.92 36.63
CA SER A 868 10.81 5.92 37.18
C SER A 868 11.22 4.48 36.84
N MET A 869 11.77 4.24 35.64
CA MET A 869 12.28 2.91 35.27
C MET A 869 13.51 2.51 36.08
N VAL A 870 14.37 3.49 36.39
CA VAL A 870 15.58 3.29 37.20
C VAL A 870 15.22 3.08 38.67
N ASP A 871 14.33 3.90 39.23
CA ASP A 871 13.86 3.79 40.62
C ASP A 871 13.19 2.42 40.88
N GLN A 872 12.33 1.99 39.96
CA GLN A 872 11.64 0.71 40.07
C GLN A 872 12.48 -0.50 39.63
N GLN A 873 13.72 -0.31 39.16
CA GLN A 873 14.61 -1.37 38.65
C GLN A 873 13.96 -2.26 37.57
N THR A 874 13.06 -1.69 36.76
CA THR A 874 12.30 -2.45 35.77
C THR A 874 11.94 -1.61 34.54
N ILE A 875 12.07 -2.22 33.36
CA ILE A 875 11.65 -1.62 32.09
C ILE A 875 10.16 -1.85 31.79
N TRP A 876 9.49 -2.70 32.56
CA TRP A 876 8.11 -3.15 32.30
C TRP A 876 7.03 -2.14 32.69
N ILE A 877 7.41 -0.91 33.08
CA ILE A 877 6.47 0.17 33.35
C ILE A 877 5.76 0.54 32.04
N PRO A 878 4.41 0.57 31.98
CA PRO A 878 3.66 0.80 30.73
C PRO A 878 4.06 2.08 29.97
N SER A 879 4.29 3.19 30.67
CA SER A 879 4.75 4.45 30.08
C SER A 879 6.18 4.37 29.53
N GLY A 880 7.07 3.65 30.23
CA GLY A 880 8.43 3.36 29.78
C GLY A 880 8.45 2.49 28.51
N LEU A 881 7.69 1.39 28.51
CA LEU A 881 7.50 0.53 27.35
C LEU A 881 6.92 1.29 26.16
N PHE A 882 5.95 2.17 26.40
CA PHE A 882 5.35 2.99 25.33
C PHE A 882 6.38 3.94 24.70
N ILE A 883 7.18 4.66 25.50
CA ILE A 883 8.21 5.57 24.97
C ILE A 883 9.30 4.80 24.23
N ILE A 884 9.82 3.71 24.81
CA ILE A 884 10.83 2.86 24.15
C ILE A 884 10.28 2.33 22.82
N GLY A 885 9.05 1.81 22.83
CA GLY A 885 8.35 1.33 21.64
C GLY A 885 8.17 2.44 20.59
N LEU A 886 7.74 3.64 20.99
CA LEU A 886 7.57 4.78 20.10
C LEU A 886 8.90 5.18 19.44
N VAL A 887 9.99 5.27 20.21
CA VAL A 887 11.33 5.61 19.68
C VAL A 887 11.81 4.51 18.73
N LEU A 888 11.73 3.24 19.12
CA LEU A 888 12.13 2.11 18.28
C LEU A 888 11.33 2.06 16.97
N ILE A 889 10.00 2.21 17.04
CA ILE A 889 9.13 2.23 15.86
C ILE A 889 9.53 3.36 14.92
N ASN A 890 9.78 4.57 15.42
CA ASN A 890 10.19 5.70 14.58
C ASN A 890 11.59 5.50 13.96
N ILE A 891 12.56 4.99 14.72
CA ILE A 891 13.91 4.70 14.20
C ILE A 891 13.87 3.60 13.13
N ILE A 892 13.15 2.49 13.38
CA ILE A 892 13.00 1.40 12.41
C ILE A 892 12.25 1.91 11.17
N THR A 893 11.19 2.70 11.35
CA THR A 893 10.44 3.30 10.24
C THR A 893 11.33 4.20 9.38
N ALA A 894 12.17 5.03 10.01
CA ALA A 894 13.13 5.86 9.28
C ALA A 894 14.22 5.03 8.59
N ALA A 895 14.71 3.95 9.22
CA ALA A 895 15.69 3.04 8.61
C ALA A 895 15.13 2.36 7.34
N LEU A 896 13.82 2.11 7.29
CA LEU A 896 13.13 1.61 6.09
C LEU A 896 12.97 2.68 5.00
N HIS A 897 13.24 3.96 5.30
CA HIS A 897 13.23 5.11 4.40
C HIS A 897 14.61 5.78 4.32
N PRO A 898 15.63 5.11 3.74
CA PRO A 898 17.03 5.53 3.84
C PRO A 898 17.32 6.94 3.29
N LYS A 899 16.63 7.39 2.24
CA LYS A 899 16.77 8.76 1.70
C LYS A 899 16.40 9.86 2.72
N GLU A 900 15.65 9.50 3.75
CA GLU A 900 15.05 10.43 4.71
C GLU A 900 15.40 10.07 6.14
N PHE A 901 16.34 9.15 6.33
CA PHE A 901 16.80 8.76 7.66
C PHE A 901 17.26 9.98 8.48
N HIS A 902 17.86 10.96 7.81
CA HIS A 902 18.29 12.23 8.42
C HIS A 902 17.14 13.04 9.06
N LEU A 903 15.87 12.83 8.65
CA LEU A 903 14.73 13.53 9.25
C LEU A 903 14.50 13.16 10.72
N VAL A 904 15.02 12.02 11.19
CA VAL A 904 14.95 11.62 12.60
C VAL A 904 15.59 12.67 13.53
N ILE A 905 16.61 13.38 13.06
CA ILE A 905 17.26 14.47 13.81
C ILE A 905 16.23 15.56 14.17
N TYR A 906 15.34 15.90 13.24
CA TYR A 906 14.26 16.85 13.48
C TYR A 906 13.16 16.30 14.40
N GLY A 907 13.11 14.99 14.60
CA GLY A 907 12.18 14.33 15.52
C GLY A 907 12.33 14.78 16.96
N ILE A 908 13.53 15.16 17.41
CA ILE A 908 13.75 15.69 18.77
C ILE A 908 12.89 16.94 18.99
N LEU A 909 12.91 17.88 18.05
CA LEU A 909 12.11 19.10 18.11
C LEU A 909 10.60 18.79 18.10
N TYR A 910 10.19 17.80 17.31
CA TYR A 910 8.79 17.36 17.26
C TYR A 910 8.33 16.77 18.61
N PHE A 911 9.10 15.87 19.22
CA PHE A 911 8.73 15.23 20.49
C PHE A 911 8.66 16.20 21.67
N ILE A 912 9.62 17.12 21.79
CA ILE A 912 9.55 18.16 22.84
C ILE A 912 8.40 19.15 22.63
N SER A 913 7.93 19.30 21.37
CA SER A 913 6.85 20.20 21.00
C SER A 913 5.46 19.53 21.01
N ILE A 914 5.31 18.30 21.51
CA ILE A 914 4.02 17.59 21.56
C ILE A 914 2.91 18.42 22.23
N PRO A 915 3.11 19.06 23.40
CA PRO A 915 2.06 19.90 24.00
C PRO A 915 1.74 21.14 23.18
N SER A 916 2.72 21.70 22.46
CA SER A 916 2.45 22.82 21.55
C SER A 916 1.45 22.41 20.47
N GLY A 917 1.65 21.25 19.82
CA GLY A 917 0.78 20.79 18.73
C GLY A 917 -0.57 20.20 19.18
N TYR A 918 -0.57 19.32 20.18
CA TYR A 918 -1.75 18.55 20.57
C TYR A 918 -2.56 19.17 21.72
N LEU A 919 -2.05 20.22 22.38
CA LEU A 919 -2.76 20.94 23.45
C LEU A 919 -2.97 22.41 23.08
N LEU A 920 -1.90 23.22 22.97
CA LEU A 920 -2.02 24.67 22.75
C LEU A 920 -2.62 25.02 21.38
N LEU A 921 -2.09 24.43 20.31
CA LEU A 921 -2.58 24.65 18.95
C LEU A 921 -4.02 24.13 18.79
N THR A 922 -4.37 23.02 19.45
CA THR A 922 -5.74 22.49 19.44
C THR A 922 -6.72 23.45 20.11
N ILE A 923 -6.34 24.03 21.27
CA ILE A 923 -7.12 25.09 21.93
C ILE A 923 -7.31 26.29 20.99
N TYR A 924 -6.22 26.81 20.42
CA TYR A 924 -6.28 27.94 19.50
C TYR A 924 -7.18 27.66 18.29
N SER A 925 -7.03 26.48 17.68
CA SER A 925 -7.75 26.08 16.48
C SER A 925 -9.25 25.95 16.73
N MET A 926 -9.65 25.31 17.83
CA MET A 926 -11.08 25.14 18.19
C MET A 926 -11.73 26.46 18.60
N VAL A 927 -11.04 27.32 19.34
CA VAL A 927 -11.59 28.63 19.77
C VAL A 927 -11.66 29.64 18.62
N ASN A 928 -10.86 29.49 17.57
CA ASN A 928 -10.90 30.36 16.39
C ASN A 928 -11.61 29.70 15.19
N LEU A 929 -12.42 28.69 15.42
CA LEU A 929 -13.22 28.01 14.39
C LEU A 929 -14.19 28.96 13.66
N ASN A 930 -14.64 30.02 14.34
CA ASN A 930 -15.47 31.05 13.73
C ASN A 930 -14.70 31.98 12.75
N ASN A 931 -13.37 31.89 12.71
CA ASN A 931 -12.54 32.67 11.79
C ASN A 931 -12.28 31.88 10.50
N VAL A 932 -13.05 32.21 9.46
CA VAL A 932 -12.99 31.58 8.14
C VAL A 932 -12.06 32.30 7.14
N SER A 933 -11.19 33.19 7.63
CA SER A 933 -10.17 33.84 6.80
C SER A 933 -9.04 32.89 6.41
N TRP A 934 -8.33 33.19 5.34
CA TRP A 934 -7.14 32.44 4.92
C TRP A 934 -5.90 32.77 5.75
N GLY A 935 -5.83 33.97 6.34
CA GLY A 935 -4.96 34.30 7.47
C GLY A 935 -3.44 34.37 7.23
N THR A 936 -2.93 33.99 6.06
CA THR A 936 -1.48 34.09 5.73
C THR A 936 -1.14 35.31 4.88
N ARG A 937 -2.04 35.73 3.96
CA ARG A 937 -1.78 36.84 3.02
C ARG A 937 -2.94 37.87 2.87
N GLU A 938 -4.08 37.67 3.53
CA GLU A 938 -5.28 38.54 3.40
C GLU A 938 -5.19 39.84 4.21
N THR A 939 -4.39 39.88 5.29
CA THR A 939 -4.18 41.09 6.09
C THR A 939 -3.08 41.94 5.48
N GLY A 940 -3.42 42.64 4.39
CA GLY A 940 -2.62 43.74 3.86
C GLY A 940 -2.66 44.95 4.80
N GLY A 941 -1.89 44.88 5.88
CA GLY A 941 -1.28 46.08 6.45
C GLY A 941 0.06 46.27 5.74
N GLN A 942 0.35 47.49 5.29
CA GLN A 942 1.61 47.90 4.68
C GLN A 942 2.83 47.43 5.52
N ILE A 943 3.30 46.21 5.31
CA ILE A 943 4.65 45.84 5.69
C ILE A 943 5.49 46.37 4.55
N ALA A 944 6.22 47.44 4.84
CA ALA A 944 7.19 48.02 3.94
C ALA A 944 8.01 46.90 3.30
N ALA A 945 7.93 46.80 1.98
CA ALA A 945 8.73 45.90 1.18
C ALA A 945 10.21 46.27 1.33
N THR A 946 10.87 45.76 2.36
CA THR A 946 12.32 45.51 2.32
C THR A 946 12.53 44.22 1.55
N SER A 947 12.29 44.32 0.25
CA SER A 947 12.49 43.24 -0.71
C SER A 947 13.99 43.08 -1.03
N PRO A 948 14.52 41.85 -1.09
CA PRO A 948 15.78 41.52 -1.78
C PRO A 948 15.73 41.92 -3.26
N ALA A 949 14.53 42.12 -3.82
CA ALA A 949 14.30 42.65 -5.15
C ALA A 949 15.04 43.98 -5.35
N LYS A 950 15.08 44.91 -4.38
CA LYS A 950 15.88 46.14 -4.52
C LYS A 950 17.38 45.87 -4.66
N ALA A 951 17.94 44.84 -4.03
CA ALA A 951 19.36 44.51 -4.17
C ALA A 951 19.69 43.87 -5.54
N ILE A 952 18.72 43.16 -6.13
CA ILE A 952 18.84 42.59 -7.48
C ILE A 952 18.56 43.67 -8.54
N THR A 953 17.54 44.51 -8.35
CA THR A 953 17.25 45.67 -9.20
C THR A 953 18.40 46.68 -9.14
N GLN A 954 19.11 46.83 -8.01
CA GLN A 954 20.28 47.72 -7.89
C GLN A 954 21.53 47.12 -8.56
N ARG A 955 21.67 45.79 -8.62
CA ARG A 955 22.68 45.10 -9.45
C ARG A 955 22.35 45.16 -10.95
N ILE A 956 21.07 45.16 -11.32
CA ILE A 956 20.62 45.29 -12.71
C ILE A 956 20.63 46.76 -13.18
N LEU A 957 20.37 47.72 -12.28
CA LEU A 957 20.50 49.17 -12.54
C LEU A 957 21.95 49.62 -12.68
N GLN A 958 22.93 48.85 -12.18
CA GLN A 958 24.36 49.07 -12.49
C GLN A 958 24.77 48.54 -13.87
N ALA A 959 23.85 47.88 -14.60
CA ALA A 959 24.10 47.31 -15.92
C ALA A 959 23.16 47.87 -17.01
N LYS A 960 22.82 49.17 -16.95
CA LYS A 960 22.33 49.91 -18.12
C LYS A 960 22.98 51.29 -18.21
N CYS A 961 24.03 51.36 -19.01
CA CYS A 961 24.47 52.60 -19.61
C CYS A 961 23.50 52.96 -20.76
N CYS A 962 23.03 54.20 -20.72
CA CYS A 962 22.49 55.00 -21.83
C CYS A 962 21.03 54.83 -22.32
N LYS A 963 20.28 55.89 -21.98
CA LYS A 963 19.29 56.67 -22.76
C LYS A 963 17.80 56.28 -22.73
N PHE A 964 17.13 56.96 -21.79
CA PHE A 964 15.79 57.56 -21.83
C PHE A 964 15.20 57.84 -23.24
N LEU A 965 13.88 57.64 -23.42
CA LEU A 965 12.93 58.78 -23.47
C LEU A 965 11.46 58.36 -23.24
N CYS A 966 10.71 59.32 -22.70
CA CYS A 966 9.33 59.24 -22.23
C CYS A 966 8.27 59.13 -23.33
N TRP A 967 7.14 58.57 -22.89
CA TRP A 967 5.79 58.73 -23.41
C TRP A 967 5.42 60.21 -23.56
N ASP A 968 5.02 60.63 -24.76
CA ASP A 968 4.25 61.85 -24.94
C ASP A 968 3.23 61.72 -26.07
N SER A 969 2.10 62.39 -25.89
CA SER A 969 0.89 62.28 -26.69
C SER A 969 0.89 63.32 -27.80
N GLY A 970 0.64 62.94 -29.06
CA GLY A 970 0.39 63.94 -30.11
C GLY A 970 0.57 63.42 -31.53
N LYS A 971 -0.43 63.67 -32.37
CA LYS A 971 -0.53 63.40 -33.81
C LYS A 971 0.75 63.79 -34.59
N VAL A 972 1.13 63.00 -35.59
CA VAL A 972 1.36 63.41 -37.00
C VAL A 972 2.01 62.27 -37.81
N ALA A 973 1.41 62.05 -39.00
CA ALA A 973 1.91 61.52 -40.26
C ALA A 973 2.35 60.05 -40.40
N ASP A 974 1.60 59.37 -41.29
CA ASP A 974 2.05 58.24 -42.11
C ASP A 974 3.47 58.44 -42.65
N GLN A 975 4.31 57.42 -42.48
CA GLN A 975 5.02 56.75 -43.57
C GLN A 975 5.79 55.53 -43.04
N ASN A 976 5.61 54.41 -43.73
CA ASN A 976 6.28 53.11 -43.62
C ASN A 976 5.83 52.16 -42.50
N ASP A 977 4.88 51.32 -42.91
CA ASP A 977 4.56 50.00 -42.38
C ASP A 977 5.79 49.17 -42.02
N GLN A 978 5.90 48.78 -40.74
CA GLN A 978 6.14 47.40 -40.29
C GLN A 978 6.02 47.32 -38.76
N VAL A 979 4.80 47.07 -38.29
CA VAL A 979 4.50 46.67 -36.91
C VAL A 979 5.03 45.24 -36.68
N PRO A 980 5.66 44.90 -35.53
CA PRO A 980 5.97 43.51 -35.20
C PRO A 980 4.67 42.71 -35.05
N LYS A 981 4.40 41.83 -36.01
CA LYS A 981 3.27 40.89 -36.00
C LYS A 981 3.49 39.80 -34.94
N THR A 982 3.14 40.06 -33.68
CA THR A 982 3.16 38.98 -32.65
C THR A 982 1.99 39.00 -31.66
N VAL A 983 0.98 39.86 -31.87
CA VAL A 983 -0.24 39.86 -31.04
C VAL A 983 -1.45 39.65 -31.96
N VAL A 984 -1.97 38.42 -32.00
CA VAL A 984 -3.24 38.13 -32.67
C VAL A 984 -4.33 38.16 -31.61
N MET A 985 -5.14 39.23 -31.60
CA MET A 985 -6.45 39.18 -30.94
C MET A 985 -7.35 38.30 -31.81
N ALA A 986 -7.56 37.05 -31.37
CA ALA A 986 -8.39 36.11 -32.10
C ALA A 986 -9.85 36.22 -31.66
N ASP A 987 -10.78 36.34 -32.61
CA ASP A 987 -12.21 36.19 -32.35
C ASP A 987 -12.49 34.79 -31.80
N LYS A 988 -13.21 34.74 -30.68
CA LYS A 988 -13.56 33.49 -30.00
C LYS A 988 -14.73 32.79 -30.68
N PRO A 989 -14.86 31.46 -30.54
CA PRO A 989 -16.11 30.78 -30.85
C PRO A 989 -17.19 31.29 -29.86
N LYS A 990 -18.23 31.95 -30.36
CA LYS A 990 -19.37 32.50 -29.59
C LYS A 990 -19.93 31.51 -28.55
N GLU A 991 -20.00 30.23 -28.92
CA GLU A 991 -20.44 29.14 -28.03
C GLU A 991 -19.61 29.00 -26.74
N GLU A 992 -18.28 29.23 -26.76
CA GLU A 992 -17.47 29.14 -25.53
C GLU A 992 -17.76 30.31 -24.59
N GLU A 993 -18.03 31.49 -25.14
CA GLU A 993 -18.42 32.65 -24.36
C GLU A 993 -19.78 32.43 -23.69
N ASP A 994 -20.74 31.86 -24.41
CA ASP A 994 -22.07 31.51 -23.89
C ASP A 994 -21.96 30.51 -22.72
N PHE A 995 -21.10 29.47 -22.85
CA PHE A 995 -20.82 28.54 -21.75
C PHE A 995 -20.30 29.25 -20.50
N TRP A 996 -19.30 30.14 -20.65
CA TRP A 996 -18.73 30.86 -19.51
C TRP A 996 -19.75 31.79 -18.85
N ARG A 997 -20.60 32.45 -19.64
CA ARG A 997 -21.70 33.31 -19.13
C ARG A 997 -22.73 32.49 -18.37
N GLU A 998 -23.10 31.31 -18.86
CA GLU A 998 -24.02 30.41 -18.16
C GLU A 998 -23.41 29.88 -16.85
N LEU A 999 -22.18 29.39 -16.89
CA LEU A 999 -21.48 28.88 -15.72
C LEU A 999 -21.33 29.97 -14.64
N GLN A 1000 -21.00 31.20 -15.08
CA GLN A 1000 -20.96 32.39 -14.23
C GLN A 1000 -22.32 32.60 -13.56
N LYS A 1001 -23.38 32.72 -14.35
CA LYS A 1001 -24.75 32.97 -13.85
C LYS A 1001 -25.23 31.92 -12.84
N VAL A 1002 -24.98 30.64 -13.10
CA VAL A 1002 -25.50 29.55 -12.26
C VAL A 1002 -24.68 29.39 -10.97
N TYR A 1003 -23.35 29.37 -11.08
CA TYR A 1003 -22.48 28.95 -9.97
C TYR A 1003 -21.48 30.00 -9.50
N LEU A 1004 -20.96 30.85 -10.39
CA LEU A 1004 -19.74 31.62 -10.13
C LEU A 1004 -19.94 33.14 -9.98
N GLU A 1005 -21.17 33.63 -10.07
CA GLU A 1005 -21.52 35.03 -9.79
C GLU A 1005 -21.05 35.41 -8.37
N PRO A 1006 -20.32 36.53 -8.22
CA PRO A 1006 -19.94 37.07 -6.92
C PRO A 1006 -21.17 37.20 -6.02
N LEU A 1007 -21.04 36.76 -4.77
CA LEU A 1007 -22.13 36.89 -3.82
C LEU A 1007 -22.29 38.37 -3.47
N ALA A 1008 -23.50 38.92 -3.65
CA ALA A 1008 -23.82 40.25 -3.17
C ALA A 1008 -23.53 40.33 -1.66
N GLU A 1009 -22.82 41.39 -1.25
CA GLU A 1009 -22.49 41.64 0.16
C GLU A 1009 -23.72 42.12 0.93
N ASP A 1010 -24.57 41.17 1.31
CA ASP A 1010 -25.65 41.43 2.25
C ASP A 1010 -25.08 41.48 3.68
N LYS A 1011 -24.98 42.69 4.23
CA LYS A 1011 -24.46 42.94 5.59
C LYS A 1011 -25.27 42.21 6.65
N GLU A 1012 -26.58 42.01 6.47
CA GLU A 1012 -27.41 41.28 7.43
C GLU A 1012 -27.09 39.79 7.39
N LYS A 1013 -26.99 39.21 6.20
CA LYS A 1013 -26.61 37.81 6.01
C LYS A 1013 -25.19 37.51 6.51
N GLN A 1014 -24.24 38.40 6.25
CA GLN A 1014 -22.87 38.29 6.77
C GLN A 1014 -22.85 38.33 8.31
N LYS A 1015 -23.63 39.24 8.91
CA LYS A 1015 -23.77 39.33 10.37
C LYS A 1015 -24.41 38.07 10.95
N LYS A 1016 -25.46 37.53 10.30
CA LYS A 1016 -26.08 36.25 10.66
C LYS A 1016 -25.08 35.10 10.63
N ILE A 1017 -24.39 34.89 9.51
CA ILE A 1017 -23.36 33.84 9.37
C ILE A 1017 -22.25 34.00 10.41
N THR A 1018 -21.82 35.24 10.68
CA THR A 1018 -20.81 35.50 11.72
C THR A 1018 -21.31 35.10 13.11
N ASN A 1019 -22.59 35.33 13.43
CA ASN A 1019 -23.20 34.89 14.67
C ASN A 1019 -23.36 33.37 14.72
N ASP A 1020 -23.82 32.74 13.64
CA ASP A 1020 -23.98 31.29 13.53
C ASP A 1020 -22.62 30.58 13.66
N LEU A 1021 -21.55 31.13 13.08
CA LEU A 1021 -20.18 30.65 13.24
C LEU A 1021 -19.67 30.75 14.69
N LYS A 1022 -20.02 31.82 15.40
CA LYS A 1022 -19.71 31.96 16.83
C LYS A 1022 -20.48 30.97 17.68
N GLU A 1023 -21.75 30.74 17.37
CA GLU A 1023 -22.58 29.75 18.05
C GLU A 1023 -22.04 28.33 17.82
N LEU A 1024 -21.72 28.00 16.56
CA LEU A 1024 -21.11 26.72 16.19
C LEU A 1024 -19.78 26.52 16.91
N ARG A 1025 -18.91 27.53 16.94
CA ARG A 1025 -17.68 27.51 17.74
C ARG A 1025 -18.00 27.19 19.19
N ASN A 1026 -18.89 27.94 19.84
CA ASN A 1026 -19.20 27.72 21.25
C ASN A 1026 -19.68 26.29 21.52
N LYS A 1027 -20.56 25.74 20.66
CA LYS A 1027 -21.04 24.36 20.74
C LYS A 1027 -19.91 23.35 20.56
N VAL A 1028 -19.13 23.46 19.50
CA VAL A 1028 -18.04 22.52 19.18
C VAL A 1028 -16.94 22.59 20.24
N THR A 1029 -16.50 23.79 20.62
CA THR A 1029 -15.49 23.98 21.67
C THR A 1029 -15.98 23.42 23.01
N PHE A 1030 -17.25 23.64 23.38
CA PHE A 1030 -17.84 23.06 24.59
C PHE A 1030 -17.82 21.53 24.55
N VAL A 1031 -18.35 20.91 23.48
CA VAL A 1031 -18.36 19.44 23.34
C VAL A 1031 -16.95 18.86 23.31
N PHE A 1032 -16.00 19.52 22.65
CA PHE A 1032 -14.62 19.06 22.56
C PHE A 1032 -13.93 19.06 23.94
N PHE A 1033 -14.02 20.16 24.68
CA PHE A 1033 -13.36 20.28 25.97
C PHE A 1033 -14.12 19.64 27.13
N ILE A 1034 -15.45 19.46 27.05
CA ILE A 1034 -16.19 18.68 28.05
C ILE A 1034 -15.82 17.19 27.98
N CYS A 1035 -15.61 16.63 26.78
CA CYS A 1035 -15.09 15.27 26.63
C CYS A 1035 -13.72 15.12 27.31
N ASN A 1036 -12.83 16.09 27.11
CA ASN A 1036 -11.52 16.11 27.79
C ASN A 1036 -11.66 16.26 29.31
N ALA A 1037 -12.54 17.14 29.79
CA ALA A 1037 -12.77 17.35 31.22
C ALA A 1037 -13.37 16.09 31.88
N MET A 1038 -14.38 15.46 31.25
CA MET A 1038 -14.96 14.20 31.72
C MET A 1038 -13.92 13.09 31.78
N TRP A 1039 -13.02 13.02 30.81
CA TRP A 1039 -11.91 12.06 30.82
C TRP A 1039 -10.96 12.28 31.99
N LEU A 1040 -10.57 13.54 32.25
CA LEU A 1040 -9.74 13.90 33.40
C LEU A 1040 -10.45 13.56 34.72
N VAL A 1041 -11.74 13.86 34.84
CA VAL A 1041 -12.56 13.52 36.02
C VAL A 1041 -12.68 12.01 36.22
N ALA A 1042 -12.92 11.25 35.16
CA ALA A 1042 -12.99 9.79 35.23
C ALA A 1042 -11.66 9.19 35.70
N THR A 1043 -10.55 9.63 35.12
CA THR A 1043 -9.20 9.19 35.52
C THR A 1043 -8.90 9.58 36.98
N PHE A 1044 -9.23 10.81 37.37
CA PHE A 1044 -9.07 11.31 38.73
C PHE A 1044 -9.91 10.51 39.74
N THR A 1045 -11.16 10.20 39.40
CA THR A 1045 -12.07 9.45 40.28
C THR A 1045 -11.54 8.04 40.54
N LEU A 1046 -11.01 7.37 39.51
CA LEU A 1046 -10.41 6.05 39.65
C LEU A 1046 -9.12 6.07 40.48
N GLN A 1047 -8.27 7.09 40.28
CA GLN A 1047 -7.10 7.31 41.13
C GLN A 1047 -7.48 7.57 42.61
N ALA A 1048 -8.60 8.28 42.85
CA ALA A 1048 -9.08 8.57 44.19
C ALA A 1048 -9.70 7.37 44.91
N ILE A 1049 -10.33 6.43 44.18
CA ILE A 1049 -10.92 5.20 44.71
C ILE A 1049 -9.84 4.20 45.20
N GLY A 1050 -8.61 4.29 44.70
CA GLY A 1050 -7.47 3.52 45.22
C GLY A 1050 -7.56 1.99 45.00
N THR A 1051 -6.79 1.24 45.80
CA THR A 1051 -6.36 -0.18 45.67
C THR A 1051 -7.40 -1.25 45.29
N SER A 1052 -8.69 -0.92 45.29
CA SER A 1052 -9.78 -1.83 44.96
C SER A 1052 -9.81 -2.24 43.48
N VAL A 1053 -9.27 -1.41 42.58
CA VAL A 1053 -9.29 -1.63 41.12
C VAL A 1053 -7.89 -1.39 40.54
N THR A 1054 -6.96 -2.33 40.76
CA THR A 1054 -5.58 -2.27 40.25
C THR A 1054 -5.19 -3.56 39.54
N ILE A 1055 -4.46 -3.46 38.43
CA ILE A 1055 -3.92 -4.62 37.72
C ILE A 1055 -2.56 -4.96 38.31
N ARG A 1056 -2.38 -6.22 38.73
CA ARG A 1056 -1.13 -6.74 39.28
C ARG A 1056 -0.30 -7.37 38.16
N ILE A 1057 0.90 -6.86 37.90
CA ILE A 1057 1.84 -7.41 36.92
C ILE A 1057 3.10 -7.90 37.64
N PRO A 1058 3.59 -9.12 37.38
CA PRO A 1058 4.83 -9.62 38.00
C PRO A 1058 6.03 -8.77 37.56
N LYS A 1059 6.80 -8.28 38.54
CA LYS A 1059 7.97 -7.45 38.30
C LYS A 1059 9.14 -8.32 37.85
N HIS A 1060 9.80 -7.91 36.77
CA HIS A 1060 11.06 -8.51 36.33
C HIS A 1060 12.18 -7.49 36.49
N ASN A 1061 13.35 -7.95 36.95
CA ASN A 1061 14.52 -7.11 37.09
C ASN A 1061 15.10 -6.72 35.71
N LEU A 1062 16.03 -5.77 35.69
CA LEU A 1062 16.74 -5.36 34.46
C LEU A 1062 17.41 -6.52 33.71
N ASN A 1063 17.76 -7.61 34.40
CA ASN A 1063 18.31 -8.84 33.83
C ASN A 1063 17.24 -9.85 33.34
N LEU A 1064 15.98 -9.43 33.21
CA LEU A 1064 14.83 -10.25 32.79
C LEU A 1064 14.51 -11.44 33.71
N THR A 1065 15.07 -11.48 34.91
CA THR A 1065 14.73 -12.48 35.93
C THR A 1065 13.49 -12.07 36.70
N GLN A 1066 12.59 -13.03 36.93
CA GLN A 1066 11.33 -12.80 37.63
C GLN A 1066 11.61 -12.52 39.12
N THR A 1067 11.12 -11.37 39.62
CA THR A 1067 11.20 -11.02 41.04
C THR A 1067 9.91 -11.46 41.75
N ARG A 1068 9.93 -11.57 43.09
CA ARG A 1068 8.74 -11.88 43.90
C ARG A 1068 7.81 -10.67 44.12
N GLU A 1069 8.11 -9.53 43.52
CA GLU A 1069 7.36 -8.28 43.66
C GLU A 1069 6.36 -8.06 42.52
N TYR A 1070 5.34 -7.24 42.76
CA TYR A 1070 4.29 -6.91 41.79
C TYR A 1070 4.19 -5.41 41.55
N LEU A 1071 3.99 -5.02 40.29
CA LEU A 1071 3.64 -3.67 39.88
C LEU A 1071 2.11 -3.51 39.90
N PHE A 1072 1.64 -2.39 40.45
CA PHE A 1072 0.22 -2.03 40.47
C PHE A 1072 -0.04 -0.92 39.46
N ILE A 1073 -0.90 -1.19 38.49
CA ILE A 1073 -1.18 -0.25 37.38
C ILE A 1073 -2.66 0.12 37.37
N ASP A 1074 -2.92 1.41 37.13
CA ASP A 1074 -4.27 1.96 36.89
C ASP A 1074 -4.86 1.42 35.57
N PRO A 1075 -6.02 0.76 35.58
CA PRO A 1075 -6.60 0.16 34.39
C PRO A 1075 -6.95 1.16 33.28
N VAL A 1076 -7.33 2.40 33.61
CA VAL A 1076 -7.72 3.40 32.61
C VAL A 1076 -6.51 4.00 31.91
N GLY A 1077 -5.47 4.37 32.67
CA GLY A 1077 -4.18 4.76 32.10
C GLY A 1077 -3.60 3.67 31.20
N LEU A 1078 -3.69 2.39 31.62
CA LEU A 1078 -3.24 1.25 30.81
C LEU A 1078 -4.08 1.04 29.56
N MET A 1079 -5.42 1.06 29.65
CA MET A 1079 -6.32 0.90 28.49
C MET A 1079 -6.02 1.95 27.42
N PHE A 1080 -5.74 3.18 27.83
CA PHE A 1080 -5.44 4.27 26.92
C PHE A 1080 -4.06 4.16 26.27
N LEU A 1081 -3.03 3.83 27.07
CA LEU A 1081 -1.69 3.52 26.55
C LEU A 1081 -1.75 2.36 25.57
N LEU A 1082 -2.54 1.32 25.86
CA LEU A 1082 -2.78 0.20 24.96
C LEU A 1082 -3.53 0.63 23.69
N GLY A 1083 -4.48 1.56 23.79
CA GLY A 1083 -5.19 2.13 22.63
C GLY A 1083 -4.23 2.84 21.68
N PHE A 1084 -3.38 3.75 22.20
CA PHE A 1084 -2.37 4.43 21.39
C PHE A 1084 -1.30 3.49 20.86
N ALA A 1085 -0.79 2.57 21.70
CA ALA A 1085 0.17 1.56 21.28
C ALA A 1085 -0.41 0.68 20.17
N SER A 1086 -1.68 0.28 20.27
CA SER A 1086 -2.37 -0.49 19.24
C SER A 1086 -2.49 0.31 17.94
N LEU A 1087 -2.87 1.58 17.99
CA LEU A 1087 -2.92 2.44 16.80
C LEU A 1087 -1.53 2.57 16.14
N LEU A 1088 -0.47 2.77 16.93
CA LEU A 1088 0.90 2.87 16.42
C LEU A 1088 1.38 1.53 15.83
N LEU A 1089 1.10 0.41 16.47
CA LEU A 1089 1.45 -0.92 15.95
C LEU A 1089 0.70 -1.23 14.64
N ILE A 1090 -0.60 -0.94 14.61
CA ILE A 1090 -1.43 -1.06 13.40
C ILE A 1090 -0.82 -0.24 12.26
N GLN A 1091 -0.44 1.01 12.54
CA GLN A 1091 0.19 1.88 11.55
C GLN A 1091 1.58 1.37 11.13
N PHE A 1092 2.39 0.88 12.06
CA PHE A 1092 3.73 0.35 11.79
C PHE A 1092 3.70 -0.90 10.91
N PHE A 1093 2.84 -1.87 11.22
CA PHE A 1093 2.70 -3.08 10.39
C PHE A 1093 2.13 -2.76 9.01
N ALA A 1094 1.20 -1.82 8.91
CA ALA A 1094 0.70 -1.34 7.62
C ALA A 1094 1.80 -0.64 6.81
N MET A 1095 2.62 0.20 7.45
CA MET A 1095 3.80 0.82 6.85
C MET A 1095 4.76 -0.22 6.31
N PHE A 1096 5.11 -1.23 7.11
CA PHE A 1096 5.99 -2.32 6.70
C PHE A 1096 5.44 -3.07 5.47
N TYR A 1097 4.16 -3.43 5.50
CA TYR A 1097 3.49 -4.08 4.37
C TYR A 1097 3.52 -3.23 3.09
N HIS A 1098 3.17 -1.96 3.20
CA HIS A 1098 3.18 -1.03 2.08
C HIS A 1098 4.58 -0.80 1.53
N ARG A 1099 5.60 -0.73 2.39
CA ARG A 1099 6.99 -0.54 1.99
C ARG A 1099 7.49 -1.72 1.16
N ILE A 1100 7.18 -2.95 1.58
CA ILE A 1100 7.50 -4.15 0.79
C ILE A 1100 6.82 -4.09 -0.58
N TYR A 1101 5.54 -3.72 -0.64
CA TYR A 1101 4.83 -3.61 -1.92
C TYR A 1101 5.41 -2.50 -2.81
N THR A 1102 5.81 -1.38 -2.22
CA THR A 1102 6.48 -0.27 -2.92
C THR A 1102 7.82 -0.71 -3.48
N LEU A 1103 8.62 -1.47 -2.73
CA LEU A 1103 9.88 -2.05 -3.21
C LEU A 1103 9.64 -3.02 -4.38
N ILE A 1104 8.64 -3.90 -4.27
CA ILE A 1104 8.25 -4.81 -5.36
C ILE A 1104 7.88 -3.99 -6.61
N HIS A 1105 7.10 -2.91 -6.44
CA HIS A 1105 6.71 -2.03 -7.52
C HIS A 1105 7.93 -1.34 -8.16
N PHE A 1106 8.84 -0.81 -7.34
CA PHE A 1106 10.05 -0.14 -7.79
C PHE A 1106 10.97 -1.08 -8.56
N VAL A 1107 11.25 -2.28 -8.05
CA VAL A 1107 12.13 -3.24 -8.76
C VAL A 1107 11.48 -3.72 -10.07
N ALA A 1108 10.16 -3.89 -10.09
CA ALA A 1108 9.43 -4.18 -11.33
C ALA A 1108 9.51 -3.01 -12.33
N PHE A 1109 9.49 -1.76 -11.84
CA PHE A 1109 9.63 -0.55 -12.66
C PHE A 1109 11.04 -0.41 -13.25
N VAL A 1110 12.09 -0.46 -12.42
CA VAL A 1110 13.49 -0.24 -12.82
C VAL A 1110 13.88 -1.16 -13.98
N ASN A 1111 13.48 -2.44 -13.96
CA ASN A 1111 13.84 -3.40 -15.01
C ASN A 1111 13.16 -3.20 -16.36
N THR A 1112 12.20 -2.27 -16.49
CA THR A 1112 11.34 -2.16 -17.68
C THR A 1112 11.31 -0.78 -18.31
N GLU A 1113 12.03 0.20 -17.78
CA GLU A 1113 12.22 1.49 -18.44
C GLU A 1113 13.13 1.35 -19.68
N SER A 1114 12.81 2.06 -20.76
CA SER A 1114 13.64 2.05 -21.96
C SER A 1114 15.03 2.61 -21.63
N LYS A 1115 16.09 2.08 -22.25
CA LYS A 1115 17.47 2.57 -22.08
C LYS A 1115 17.60 4.09 -22.34
N THR A 1116 16.67 4.65 -23.11
CA THR A 1116 16.58 6.09 -23.42
C THR A 1116 16.08 6.93 -22.24
N GLY A 1117 15.17 6.41 -21.40
CA GLY A 1117 14.69 7.11 -20.20
C GLY A 1117 15.72 7.14 -19.06
N ARG A 1118 16.52 6.07 -18.91
CA ARG A 1118 17.59 5.98 -17.90
C ARG A 1118 18.72 7.00 -18.10
N ARG A 1119 19.09 7.33 -19.35
CA ARG A 1119 20.16 8.30 -19.60
C ARG A 1119 19.76 9.71 -19.14
N LEU A 1120 18.52 10.12 -19.39
CA LEU A 1120 18.00 11.40 -18.92
C LEU A 1120 17.87 11.45 -17.39
N SER A 1121 17.47 10.36 -16.74
CA SER A 1121 17.35 10.32 -15.28
C SER A 1121 18.70 10.29 -14.55
N ASP A 1122 19.73 9.69 -15.15
CA ASP A 1122 21.07 9.61 -14.55
C ASP A 1122 21.84 10.93 -14.70
N ASP A 1123 21.59 11.69 -15.78
CA ASP A 1123 22.18 13.02 -16.01
C ASP A 1123 21.49 14.11 -15.15
N ASP A 1124 20.21 13.96 -14.80
CA ASP A 1124 19.47 14.91 -13.92
C ASP A 1124 19.69 14.65 -12.40
N MET A 1125 20.36 13.54 -12.04
CA MET A 1125 20.64 13.17 -10.65
C MET A 1125 22.05 13.58 -10.18
N GLN A 1126 22.88 14.13 -11.08
CA GLN A 1126 24.07 14.92 -10.78
C GLN A 1126 23.71 16.41 -10.77
#